data_AF-A0A945S9T6-F1
#
_entry.id   AF-A0A945S9T6-F1
#
_cell.length_a   1.000
_cell.length_b   1.000
_cell.length_c   1.000
_cell.angle_alpha   90.00
_cell.angle_beta   90.00
_cell.angle_gamma   90.00
#
_symmetry.space_group_name_H-M   'P 1'
#
loop_
_entity.id
_entity.type
_entity.pdbx_description
1 polymer ?
#
loop_
_entity_poly.entity_id
_entity_poly.type
_entity_poly.pdbx_seq_one_letter_code
_entity_poly.pdbx_strand_id
1 'polypeptide(L)'
;MVPDIAGDAVLRLEKFLGGGFAGQVYRARLEQLTLDDDGRIPGLSQGGQYAVKIVIPPSPSAARFRNTMFWLAYQGPFSSQVNAGACRAGLLWQKMFRRGAQVAFGRETAIKDAYASFWDPELSAFGEITEWVEGRTWLLEVDAALWQRRRWERTDPHESSSREYVAKHQFMARMVGLLHDMGAPEFARQYEWWTMKSQPNVLLRTDLGDVAPEQAHCAIDFRAGIALLPFLPMSPGDFRLILSGLFRRRALVQFDRCDFPTFDAFVAEHASEFADLQNAIAELRDQDRIYRRSLPDVTHQGWGLLIDGELRRDVRDGLIEGYAGGALVGPAFAERLRSCLPTFVLFYLLGVLPIVGAFIRRFWGNAAYRHHALSLLASPAYFLEAARAKALTVLVEWHRAGRVSESRARWLADRPLRFLLEWGLLRAAGIAGKVLAFLVVFSAIWYAFRGLPDGLSVTTFLVGAVAVFGVCLATALPVIHRAVTNPAFVLERIKLVVGFILLFFRDAAFREQWFLDMLKEGRDEGMLSEEEHAAIAGRVRDPFIVKYLKCLAVHFATIPVTQVVSIACGAVAVAFLLAQGRTWADATVVFAAILVLFQVTPISPGSLCRGGYVLYLMIRERNLRDYLVAAPLSFVKYIGYLAFPLQMTTTYPRLARFLASRWATSAVHIVPVFGERGALFEHWIFDLAFNVPQMLATWCKPRVRLLLTVWMALGGALAYVLFGPMGLVPGSKWGINLIIALVCLFVFPRMVFYPLLGRRGAR
;
A
#
# COMPACT_ATOMS: atom_id res chain seq x y z
N MET A 1 -36.41 -1.86 -1.63
CA MET A 1 -36.66 -3.33 -1.59
C MET A 1 -35.34 -4.10 -1.57
N VAL A 2 -35.22 -5.06 -0.64
CA VAL A 2 -34.09 -6.01 -0.55
C VAL A 2 -34.68 -7.42 -0.59
N PRO A 3 -34.88 -8.01 -1.78
CA PRO A 3 -35.48 -9.33 -1.87
C PRO A 3 -34.53 -10.41 -1.29
N ASP A 4 -35.11 -11.46 -0.72
CA ASP A 4 -34.41 -12.68 -0.33
C ASP A 4 -34.71 -13.77 -1.37
N ILE A 5 -33.99 -13.72 -2.50
CA ILE A 5 -34.15 -14.63 -3.64
C ILE A 5 -32.82 -15.35 -3.84
N ALA A 6 -32.87 -16.67 -3.95
CA ALA A 6 -31.74 -17.52 -4.27
C ALA A 6 -31.64 -17.80 -5.78
N GLY A 7 -30.45 -18.19 -6.23
CA GLY A 7 -30.20 -18.49 -7.64
C GLY A 7 -28.71 -18.68 -7.96
N ASP A 8 -28.44 -18.98 -9.22
CA ASP A 8 -27.11 -19.22 -9.78
C ASP A 8 -26.69 -18.07 -10.71
N ALA A 9 -25.42 -17.67 -10.61
CA ALA A 9 -24.85 -16.61 -11.44
C ALA A 9 -23.50 -17.03 -12.04
N VAL A 10 -23.29 -16.71 -13.33
CA VAL A 10 -22.00 -16.88 -14.01
C VAL A 10 -21.40 -15.50 -14.27
N LEU A 11 -20.21 -15.25 -13.71
CA LEU A 11 -19.51 -13.98 -13.79
C LEU A 11 -18.19 -14.13 -14.53
N ARG A 12 -17.99 -13.34 -15.59
CA ARG A 12 -16.68 -13.21 -16.25
C ARG A 12 -15.85 -12.14 -15.54
N LEU A 13 -14.75 -12.55 -14.91
CA LEU A 13 -13.80 -11.62 -14.31
C LEU A 13 -13.01 -10.89 -15.41
N GLU A 14 -13.13 -9.57 -15.46
CA GLU A 14 -12.47 -8.73 -16.48
C GLU A 14 -11.14 -8.14 -15.96
N LYS A 15 -11.10 -7.70 -14.70
CA LYS A 15 -9.94 -6.99 -14.15
C LYS A 15 -9.83 -7.17 -12.63
N PHE A 16 -8.62 -7.47 -12.14
CA PHE A 16 -8.30 -7.39 -10.72
C PHE A 16 -8.01 -5.94 -10.33
N LEU A 17 -8.64 -5.44 -9.27
CA LEU A 17 -8.46 -4.06 -8.81
C LEU A 17 -7.50 -3.97 -7.62
N GLY A 18 -7.61 -4.91 -6.69
CA GLY A 18 -6.83 -4.88 -5.46
C GLY A 18 -7.31 -5.94 -4.48
N GLY A 19 -6.51 -6.19 -3.45
CA GLY A 19 -6.85 -7.14 -2.41
C GLY A 19 -6.15 -6.82 -1.10
N GLY A 20 -6.90 -6.95 -0.02
CA GLY A 20 -6.44 -6.75 1.35
C GLY A 20 -6.73 -7.96 2.22
N PHE A 21 -6.78 -7.75 3.53
CA PHE A 21 -7.15 -8.81 4.47
C PHE A 21 -8.65 -9.16 4.39
N ALA A 22 -9.51 -8.23 3.98
CA ALA A 22 -10.94 -8.49 3.82
C ALA A 22 -11.28 -9.35 2.59
N GLY A 23 -10.38 -9.46 1.61
CA GLY A 23 -10.64 -10.16 0.36
C GLY A 23 -10.00 -9.48 -0.85
N GLN A 24 -10.41 -9.95 -2.03
CA GLN A 24 -9.97 -9.47 -3.35
C GLN A 24 -11.17 -8.90 -4.10
N VAL A 25 -10.97 -7.80 -4.84
CA VAL A 25 -12.03 -7.14 -5.62
C VAL A 25 -11.69 -7.21 -7.10
N TYR A 26 -12.69 -7.58 -7.90
CA TYR A 26 -12.62 -7.72 -9.35
C TYR A 26 -13.72 -6.89 -9.99
N ARG A 27 -13.42 -6.31 -11.16
CA ARG A 27 -14.46 -5.93 -12.11
C ARG A 27 -14.92 -7.19 -12.83
N ALA A 28 -16.22 -7.44 -12.84
CA ALA A 28 -16.81 -8.60 -13.49
C ALA A 28 -18.02 -8.21 -14.33
N ARG A 29 -18.32 -9.02 -15.34
CA ARG A 29 -19.53 -8.92 -16.14
C ARG A 29 -20.42 -10.12 -15.85
N LEU A 30 -21.70 -9.87 -15.59
CA LEU A 30 -22.68 -10.94 -15.37
C LEU A 30 -23.08 -11.54 -16.72
N GLU A 31 -22.75 -12.81 -16.94
CA GLU A 31 -23.05 -13.50 -18.21
C GLU A 31 -24.38 -14.24 -18.17
N GLN A 32 -24.70 -14.84 -17.03
CA GLN A 32 -25.93 -15.60 -16.82
C GLN A 32 -26.41 -15.39 -15.38
N LEU A 33 -27.72 -15.26 -15.21
CA LEU A 33 -28.38 -15.23 -13.92
C LEU A 33 -29.65 -16.09 -14.01
N THR A 34 -29.72 -17.12 -13.18
CA THR A 34 -30.88 -17.98 -13.02
C THR A 34 -31.37 -17.79 -11.59
N LEU A 35 -32.62 -17.41 -11.40
CA LEU A 35 -33.21 -17.23 -10.07
C LEU A 35 -34.20 -18.36 -9.81
N ASP A 36 -34.32 -18.78 -8.55
CA ASP A 36 -35.21 -19.87 -8.14
C ASP A 36 -36.69 -19.48 -8.30
N ASP A 37 -36.98 -18.17 -8.23
CA ASP A 37 -38.30 -17.57 -8.46
C ASP A 37 -38.29 -16.63 -9.68
N ASP A 38 -39.46 -16.33 -10.26
CA ASP A 38 -39.68 -15.29 -11.30
C ASP A 38 -39.38 -13.85 -10.82
N GLY A 39 -38.78 -13.71 -9.64
CA GLY A 39 -38.37 -12.46 -9.06
C GLY A 39 -37.26 -11.77 -9.85
N ARG A 40 -37.01 -10.51 -9.51
CA ARG A 40 -35.87 -9.74 -10.02
C ARG A 40 -35.10 -9.16 -8.85
N ILE A 41 -33.77 -9.17 -8.95
CA ILE A 41 -32.90 -8.47 -8.01
C ILE A 41 -32.66 -7.06 -8.56
N PRO A 42 -33.19 -5.99 -7.93
CA PRO A 42 -33.01 -4.63 -8.44
C PRO A 42 -31.53 -4.27 -8.59
N GLY A 43 -31.16 -3.72 -9.75
CA GLY A 43 -29.78 -3.34 -10.06
C GLY A 43 -28.87 -4.48 -10.55
N LEU A 44 -29.34 -5.74 -10.52
CA LEU A 44 -28.60 -6.90 -11.02
C LEU A 44 -29.27 -7.45 -12.29
N SER A 45 -28.67 -7.15 -13.44
CA SER A 45 -29.10 -7.61 -14.76
C SER A 45 -27.98 -8.27 -15.55
N GLN A 46 -28.34 -9.29 -16.34
CA GLN A 46 -27.45 -9.94 -17.30
C GLN A 46 -26.82 -8.92 -18.25
N GLY A 47 -25.53 -9.09 -18.57
CA GLY A 47 -24.73 -8.16 -19.36
C GLY A 47 -24.15 -6.97 -18.58
N GLY A 48 -24.65 -6.71 -17.36
CA GLY A 48 -24.18 -5.61 -16.52
C GLY A 48 -22.76 -5.80 -15.97
N GLN A 49 -22.13 -4.68 -15.58
CA GLN A 49 -20.80 -4.66 -14.96
C GLN A 49 -20.92 -4.40 -13.45
N TYR A 50 -20.16 -5.17 -12.68
CA TYR A 50 -20.25 -5.21 -11.22
C TYR A 50 -18.87 -5.26 -10.57
N ALA A 51 -18.80 -4.79 -9.33
CA ALA A 51 -17.66 -5.03 -8.45
C ALA A 51 -17.93 -6.31 -7.63
N VAL A 52 -17.10 -7.34 -7.86
CA VAL A 52 -17.19 -8.64 -7.20
C VAL A 52 -16.08 -8.75 -6.17
N LYS A 53 -16.44 -8.90 -4.90
CA LYS A 53 -15.50 -9.12 -3.79
C LYS A 53 -15.52 -10.59 -3.37
N ILE A 54 -14.36 -11.25 -3.46
CA ILE A 54 -14.17 -12.62 -2.96
C ILE A 54 -13.44 -12.54 -1.62
N VAL A 55 -14.00 -13.11 -0.55
CA VAL A 55 -13.51 -12.94 0.84
C VAL A 55 -12.28 -13.82 1.15
N ILE A 56 -11.37 -13.93 0.18
CA ILE A 56 -10.09 -14.62 0.27
C ILE A 56 -8.98 -13.59 0.06
N PRO A 57 -8.03 -13.44 1.00
CA PRO A 57 -6.90 -12.54 0.82
C PRO A 57 -5.99 -13.00 -0.32
N PRO A 58 -5.34 -12.09 -1.05
CA PRO A 58 -4.54 -12.42 -2.24
C PRO A 58 -3.31 -13.29 -1.94
N SER A 59 -2.84 -13.32 -0.68
CA SER A 59 -1.69 -14.15 -0.30
C SER A 59 -2.03 -15.16 0.80
N PRO A 60 -1.49 -16.39 0.74
CA PRO A 60 -1.67 -17.39 1.80
C PRO A 60 -1.11 -16.96 3.16
N SER A 61 -0.11 -16.08 3.19
CA SER A 61 0.40 -15.49 4.44
C SER A 61 -0.58 -14.49 5.03
N ALA A 62 -1.19 -13.62 4.22
CA ALA A 62 -2.21 -12.68 4.69
C ALA A 62 -3.46 -13.41 5.19
N ALA A 63 -3.89 -14.46 4.47
CA ALA A 63 -4.97 -15.33 4.90
C ALA A 63 -4.70 -15.98 6.26
N ARG A 64 -3.50 -16.55 6.46
CA ARG A 64 -3.10 -17.12 7.75
C ARG A 64 -3.09 -16.07 8.86
N PHE A 65 -2.47 -14.91 8.63
CA PHE A 65 -2.41 -13.83 9.61
C PHE A 65 -3.79 -13.36 10.03
N ARG A 66 -4.66 -13.06 9.07
CA ARG A 66 -6.07 -12.69 9.33
C ARG A 66 -6.78 -13.76 10.14
N ASN A 67 -6.73 -15.02 9.70
CA ASN A 67 -7.44 -16.10 10.36
C ASN A 67 -6.93 -16.30 11.79
N THR A 68 -5.62 -16.13 12.04
CA THR A 68 -5.07 -16.16 13.39
C THR A 68 -5.58 -15.01 14.24
N MET A 69 -5.59 -13.78 13.73
CA MET A 69 -6.12 -12.62 14.47
C MET A 69 -7.61 -12.79 14.79
N PHE A 70 -8.39 -13.27 13.82
CA PHE A 70 -9.81 -13.55 14.01
C PHE A 70 -10.06 -14.69 15.00
N TRP A 71 -9.23 -15.75 14.98
CA TRP A 71 -9.32 -16.83 15.95
C TRP A 71 -8.94 -16.37 17.37
N LEU A 72 -7.92 -15.52 17.52
CA LEU A 72 -7.58 -14.93 18.82
C LEU A 72 -8.74 -14.07 19.36
N ALA A 73 -9.45 -13.39 18.47
CA ALA A 73 -10.60 -12.56 18.78
C ALA A 73 -11.86 -13.37 19.16
N TYR A 74 -12.28 -14.29 18.28
CA TYR A 74 -13.60 -14.93 18.30
C TYR A 74 -13.57 -16.45 18.42
N GLN A 75 -12.37 -17.05 18.44
CA GLN A 75 -12.11 -18.49 18.57
C GLN A 75 -12.80 -19.36 17.50
N GLY A 76 -13.16 -18.77 16.36
CA GLY A 76 -13.80 -19.42 15.22
C GLY A 76 -13.10 -19.14 13.89
N PRO A 77 -13.56 -19.76 12.78
CA PRO A 77 -13.12 -19.41 11.43
C PRO A 77 -13.61 -18.01 11.03
N PHE A 78 -12.93 -17.36 10.08
CA PHE A 78 -13.26 -16.01 9.63
C PHE A 78 -14.65 -15.95 9.01
N SER A 79 -15.61 -15.39 9.75
CA SER A 79 -17.03 -15.60 9.48
C SER A 79 -17.51 -15.05 8.15
N SER A 80 -17.06 -13.85 7.74
CA SER A 80 -17.45 -13.29 6.43
C SER A 80 -17.03 -14.16 5.24
N GLN A 81 -16.07 -15.09 5.42
CA GLN A 81 -15.70 -16.05 4.37
C GLN A 81 -16.57 -17.31 4.39
N VAL A 82 -17.06 -17.76 5.55
CA VAL A 82 -17.61 -19.13 5.70
C VAL A 82 -19.00 -19.19 6.30
N ASN A 83 -19.59 -18.06 6.72
CA ASN A 83 -20.90 -17.99 7.35
C ASN A 83 -21.84 -17.12 6.51
N ALA A 84 -22.98 -17.68 6.12
CA ALA A 84 -23.97 -16.99 5.29
C ALA A 84 -24.57 -15.77 6.00
N GLY A 85 -24.92 -15.90 7.28
CA GLY A 85 -25.50 -14.81 8.08
C GLY A 85 -24.56 -13.62 8.24
N ALA A 86 -23.25 -13.86 8.42
CA ALA A 86 -22.26 -12.80 8.47
C ALA A 86 -22.16 -12.01 7.15
N CYS A 87 -22.22 -12.73 6.01
CA CYS A 87 -22.21 -12.11 4.70
C CYS A 87 -23.50 -11.30 4.45
N ARG A 88 -24.66 -11.90 4.73
CA ARG A 88 -25.98 -11.28 4.56
C ARG A 88 -26.16 -10.06 5.45
N ALA A 89 -25.87 -10.16 6.75
CA ALA A 89 -25.93 -9.05 7.69
C ALA A 89 -25.04 -7.88 7.24
N GLY A 90 -23.85 -8.17 6.72
CA GLY A 90 -22.97 -7.14 6.19
C GLY A 90 -23.55 -6.39 4.98
N LEU A 91 -24.25 -7.07 4.06
CA LEU A 91 -24.89 -6.42 2.90
C LEU A 91 -26.12 -5.62 3.33
N LEU A 92 -26.90 -6.14 4.29
CA LEU A 92 -28.04 -5.45 4.87
C LEU A 92 -27.61 -4.17 5.60
N TRP A 93 -26.53 -4.22 6.41
CA TRP A 93 -25.95 -3.02 7.02
C TRP A 93 -25.57 -1.98 5.96
N GLN A 94 -24.95 -2.39 4.86
CA GLN A 94 -24.61 -1.48 3.77
C GLN A 94 -25.86 -0.82 3.15
N LYS A 95 -26.96 -1.57 2.97
CA LYS A 95 -28.26 -1.02 2.54
C LYS A 95 -28.82 -0.01 3.55
N MET A 96 -28.70 -0.29 4.85
CA MET A 96 -29.12 0.65 5.90
C MET A 96 -28.29 1.92 5.84
N PHE A 97 -26.95 1.80 5.77
CA PHE A 97 -26.08 2.96 5.64
C PHE A 97 -26.40 3.77 4.40
N ARG A 98 -26.68 3.12 3.27
CA ARG A 98 -27.07 3.80 2.03
C ARG A 98 -28.33 4.64 2.23
N ARG A 99 -29.34 4.13 2.94
CA ARG A 99 -30.51 4.94 3.31
C ARG A 99 -30.16 6.07 4.29
N GLY A 100 -29.31 5.81 5.27
CA GLY A 100 -28.78 6.86 6.15
C GLY A 100 -28.00 7.95 5.39
N ALA A 101 -27.37 7.60 4.27
CA ALA A 101 -26.67 8.55 3.41
C ALA A 101 -27.63 9.50 2.68
N GLN A 102 -28.87 9.07 2.41
CA GLN A 102 -29.93 9.97 1.92
C GLN A 102 -30.18 11.09 2.94
N VAL A 103 -30.23 10.76 4.24
CA VAL A 103 -30.41 11.74 5.33
C VAL A 103 -29.18 12.63 5.48
N ALA A 104 -27.98 12.03 5.60
CA ALA A 104 -26.78 12.79 5.93
C ALA A 104 -26.18 13.55 4.75
N PHE A 105 -26.33 13.08 3.51
CA PHE A 105 -25.71 13.65 2.32
C PHE A 105 -26.71 14.11 1.24
N GLY A 106 -28.01 13.87 1.45
CA GLY A 106 -29.05 14.18 0.46
C GLY A 106 -29.07 13.22 -0.73
N ARG A 107 -28.26 12.15 -0.71
CA ARG A 107 -28.17 11.16 -1.79
C ARG A 107 -27.73 9.79 -1.28
N GLU A 108 -28.46 8.76 -1.68
CA GLU A 108 -28.05 7.37 -1.48
C GLU A 108 -26.73 7.02 -2.17
N THR A 109 -26.44 7.64 -3.32
CA THR A 109 -25.24 7.36 -4.13
C THR A 109 -23.92 7.75 -3.45
N ALA A 110 -23.98 8.34 -2.25
CA ALA A 110 -22.82 8.58 -1.39
C ALA A 110 -22.25 7.28 -0.81
N ILE A 111 -23.01 6.19 -0.86
CA ILE A 111 -22.58 4.84 -0.49
C ILE A 111 -22.89 3.91 -1.66
N LYS A 112 -21.91 3.13 -2.12
CA LYS A 112 -22.12 2.18 -3.22
C LYS A 112 -23.22 1.18 -2.87
N ASP A 113 -23.94 0.69 -3.87
CA ASP A 113 -24.99 -0.29 -3.65
C ASP A 113 -24.45 -1.73 -3.48
N ALA A 114 -25.26 -2.58 -2.85
CA ALA A 114 -25.06 -4.01 -2.70
C ALA A 114 -26.18 -4.78 -3.40
N TYR A 115 -25.86 -5.81 -4.18
CA TYR A 115 -26.87 -6.56 -4.93
C TYR A 115 -27.09 -7.96 -4.40
N ALA A 116 -26.02 -8.72 -4.20
CA ALA A 116 -26.12 -10.12 -3.78
C ALA A 116 -24.86 -10.59 -3.04
N SER A 117 -25.02 -11.63 -2.21
CA SER A 117 -23.93 -12.48 -1.74
C SER A 117 -23.96 -13.80 -2.51
N PHE A 118 -22.81 -14.45 -2.69
CA PHE A 118 -22.73 -15.77 -3.32
C PHE A 118 -21.78 -16.69 -2.55
N TRP A 119 -21.98 -18.00 -2.69
CA TRP A 119 -21.05 -19.03 -2.23
C TRP A 119 -20.36 -19.67 -3.44
N ASP A 120 -19.04 -19.70 -3.43
CA ASP A 120 -18.25 -20.44 -4.43
C ASP A 120 -17.74 -21.75 -3.80
N PRO A 121 -18.23 -22.93 -4.24
CA PRO A 121 -17.82 -24.21 -3.67
C PRO A 121 -16.38 -24.59 -4.01
N GLU A 122 -15.83 -24.14 -5.14
CA GLU A 122 -14.45 -24.44 -5.55
C GLU A 122 -13.45 -23.64 -4.70
N LEU A 123 -13.76 -22.36 -4.47
CA LEU A 123 -12.96 -21.48 -3.63
C LEU A 123 -13.23 -21.68 -2.14
N SER A 124 -14.35 -22.31 -1.79
CA SER A 124 -14.79 -22.51 -0.41
C SER A 124 -14.86 -21.17 0.34
N ALA A 125 -15.52 -20.19 -0.29
CA ALA A 125 -15.65 -18.84 0.24
C ALA A 125 -16.92 -18.16 -0.24
N PHE A 126 -17.50 -17.35 0.65
CA PHE A 126 -18.47 -16.34 0.29
C PHE A 126 -17.82 -15.17 -0.46
N GLY A 127 -18.63 -14.54 -1.29
CA GLY A 127 -18.33 -13.29 -1.96
C GLY A 127 -19.57 -12.41 -2.10
N GLU A 128 -19.36 -11.23 -2.66
CA GLU A 128 -20.35 -10.17 -2.76
C GLU A 128 -20.34 -9.56 -4.16
N ILE A 129 -21.53 -9.27 -4.67
CA ILE A 129 -21.77 -8.53 -5.91
C ILE A 129 -22.30 -7.15 -5.52
N THR A 130 -21.55 -6.11 -5.86
CA THR A 130 -21.84 -4.71 -5.51
C THR A 130 -21.81 -3.82 -6.74
N GLU A 131 -22.34 -2.60 -6.60
CA GLU A 131 -22.30 -1.56 -7.62
C GLU A 131 -20.87 -1.35 -8.12
N TRP A 132 -20.70 -1.39 -9.45
CA TRP A 132 -19.50 -0.85 -10.07
C TRP A 132 -19.59 0.67 -10.06
N VAL A 133 -18.73 1.31 -9.27
CA VAL A 133 -18.69 2.77 -9.16
C VAL A 133 -17.67 3.31 -10.16
N GLU A 134 -18.16 4.00 -11.18
CA GLU A 134 -17.29 4.77 -12.09
C GLU A 134 -16.71 5.96 -11.34
N GLY A 135 -15.42 5.89 -11.01
CA GLY A 135 -14.77 6.91 -10.22
C GLY A 135 -13.27 6.78 -10.12
N ARG A 136 -12.66 7.77 -9.46
CA ARG A 136 -11.20 7.87 -9.25
C ARG A 136 -10.88 8.18 -7.80
N THR A 137 -9.63 7.98 -7.41
CA THR A 137 -9.13 8.54 -6.15
C THR A 137 -8.99 10.06 -6.26
N TRP A 138 -8.94 10.74 -5.12
CA TRP A 138 -8.59 12.16 -5.04
C TRP A 138 -7.20 12.46 -5.64
N LEU A 139 -7.04 13.66 -6.17
CA LEU A 139 -5.79 14.18 -6.74
C LEU A 139 -4.84 14.64 -5.63
N LEU A 140 -3.54 14.61 -5.95
CA LEU A 140 -2.52 15.28 -5.16
C LEU A 140 -2.46 16.74 -5.62
N GLU A 141 -2.77 17.65 -4.69
CA GLU A 141 -2.91 19.08 -4.97
C GLU A 141 -1.68 19.84 -4.46
N VAL A 142 -1.19 20.78 -5.28
CA VAL A 142 -0.09 21.65 -4.88
C VAL A 142 -0.64 22.76 -4.00
N ASP A 143 -0.14 22.84 -2.77
CA ASP A 143 -0.61 23.78 -1.76
C ASP A 143 0.55 24.38 -0.97
N ALA A 144 0.75 25.69 -1.12
CA ALA A 144 1.76 26.44 -0.37
C ALA A 144 1.26 26.87 1.03
N ALA A 145 -0.04 26.75 1.30
CA ALA A 145 -0.72 27.15 2.52
C ALA A 145 -1.21 25.95 3.36
N LEU A 146 -0.37 24.91 3.49
CA LEU A 146 -0.67 23.67 4.23
C LEU A 146 -1.29 23.88 5.64
N TRP A 147 -1.01 25.00 6.30
CA TRP A 147 -1.61 25.36 7.60
C TRP A 147 -3.13 25.58 7.52
N GLN A 148 -3.64 26.11 6.41
CA GLN A 148 -5.08 26.31 6.17
C GLN A 148 -5.76 24.97 5.92
N ARG A 149 -5.11 24.07 5.16
CA ARG A 149 -5.56 22.69 4.96
C ARG A 149 -5.71 21.91 6.27
N ARG A 150 -4.85 22.16 7.27
CA ARG A 150 -4.99 21.55 8.62
C ARG A 150 -6.27 21.98 9.35
N ARG A 151 -6.89 23.09 8.97
CA ARG A 151 -8.16 23.60 9.52
C ARG A 151 -9.36 23.21 8.64
N TRP A 152 -9.26 22.07 7.97
CA TRP A 152 -10.26 21.50 7.06
C TRP A 152 -11.72 21.59 7.55
N GLU A 153 -11.99 21.53 8.86
CA GLU A 153 -13.35 21.67 9.42
C GLU A 153 -14.01 23.01 9.09
N ARG A 154 -13.21 24.08 9.02
CA ARG A 154 -13.67 25.47 8.85
C ARG A 154 -13.30 26.07 7.51
N THR A 155 -12.56 25.33 6.70
CA THR A 155 -12.09 25.78 5.40
C THR A 155 -13.13 25.40 4.35
N ASP A 156 -13.61 26.37 3.58
CA ASP A 156 -14.40 26.10 2.39
C ASP A 156 -13.49 25.40 1.35
N PRO A 157 -13.85 24.21 0.85
CA PRO A 157 -13.12 23.56 -0.23
C PRO A 157 -12.85 24.47 -1.42
N HIS A 158 -13.74 25.39 -1.78
CA HIS A 158 -13.58 26.27 -2.95
C HIS A 158 -12.52 27.35 -2.77
N GLU A 159 -12.31 27.79 -1.52
CA GLU A 159 -11.29 28.79 -1.16
C GLU A 159 -9.90 28.15 -0.93
N SER A 160 -9.86 26.84 -0.70
CA SER A 160 -8.63 26.08 -0.48
C SER A 160 -7.85 25.84 -1.78
N SER A 161 -6.52 25.83 -1.69
CA SER A 161 -5.64 25.30 -2.76
C SER A 161 -5.61 23.77 -2.78
N SER A 162 -6.10 23.11 -1.72
CA SER A 162 -6.34 21.67 -1.68
C SER A 162 -7.83 21.39 -1.52
N ARG A 163 -8.58 21.49 -2.62
CA ARG A 163 -10.04 21.37 -2.65
C ARG A 163 -10.47 19.95 -2.39
N GLU A 164 -9.92 19.01 -3.18
CA GLU A 164 -10.24 17.58 -3.05
C GLU A 164 -9.81 17.03 -1.70
N TYR A 165 -8.68 17.51 -1.15
CA TYR A 165 -8.26 17.10 0.19
C TYR A 165 -9.27 17.48 1.27
N VAL A 166 -9.68 18.75 1.29
CA VAL A 166 -10.59 19.29 2.31
C VAL A 166 -11.97 18.65 2.16
N ALA A 167 -12.50 18.60 0.93
CA ALA A 167 -13.80 18.00 0.64
C ALA A 167 -13.86 16.51 1.04
N LYS A 168 -12.82 15.73 0.71
CA LYS A 168 -12.76 14.32 1.11
C LYS A 168 -12.69 14.15 2.61
N HIS A 169 -11.89 14.98 3.30
CA HIS A 169 -11.77 14.89 4.74
C HIS A 169 -13.09 15.22 5.46
N GLN A 170 -13.79 16.26 4.99
CA GLN A 170 -15.13 16.62 5.47
C GLN A 170 -16.15 15.50 5.19
N PHE A 171 -16.13 14.92 3.99
CA PHE A 171 -16.99 13.77 3.66
C PHE A 171 -16.73 12.58 4.58
N MET A 172 -15.46 12.20 4.78
CA MET A 172 -15.09 11.09 5.66
C MET A 172 -15.46 11.35 7.12
N ALA A 173 -15.28 12.57 7.61
CA ALA A 173 -15.72 12.96 8.96
C ALA A 173 -17.24 12.85 9.13
N ARG A 174 -18.01 13.30 8.13
CA ARG A 174 -19.47 13.15 8.09
C ARG A 174 -19.91 11.69 7.99
N MET A 175 -19.19 10.87 7.23
CA MET A 175 -19.41 9.41 7.13
C MET A 175 -19.19 8.72 8.48
N VAL A 176 -18.11 9.08 9.20
CA VAL A 176 -17.86 8.59 10.56
C VAL A 176 -18.98 9.02 11.51
N GLY A 177 -19.44 10.28 11.41
CA GLY A 177 -20.59 10.78 12.16
C GLY A 177 -21.86 9.95 11.90
N LEU A 178 -22.25 9.82 10.63
CA LEU A 178 -23.40 9.01 10.23
C LEU A 178 -23.31 7.58 10.77
N LEU A 179 -22.16 6.93 10.65
CA LEU A 179 -21.99 5.56 11.15
C LEU A 179 -22.07 5.48 12.67
N HIS A 180 -21.67 6.52 13.41
CA HIS A 180 -21.90 6.58 14.86
C HIS A 180 -23.37 6.78 15.19
N ASP A 181 -24.05 7.70 14.49
CA ASP A 181 -25.46 8.02 14.72
C ASP A 181 -26.36 6.82 14.40
N MET A 182 -25.97 6.00 13.41
CA MET A 182 -26.64 4.74 13.06
C MET A 182 -26.25 3.54 13.94
N GLY A 183 -25.48 3.73 15.01
CA GLY A 183 -25.07 2.65 15.91
C GLY A 183 -24.03 1.69 15.31
N ALA A 184 -23.26 2.09 14.30
CA ALA A 184 -22.25 1.28 13.62
C ALA A 184 -20.80 1.77 13.82
N PRO A 185 -20.33 1.96 15.06
CA PRO A 185 -19.05 2.62 15.33
C PRO A 185 -17.82 1.80 14.97
N GLU A 186 -17.95 0.49 14.77
CA GLU A 186 -16.84 -0.34 14.32
C GLU A 186 -16.67 -0.31 12.80
N PHE A 187 -17.77 -0.11 12.05
CA PHE A 187 -17.70 0.19 10.61
C PHE A 187 -17.10 1.57 10.36
N ALA A 188 -17.35 2.55 11.24
CA ALA A 188 -16.80 3.91 11.14
C ALA A 188 -15.26 3.92 11.01
N ARG A 189 -14.57 2.93 11.60
CA ARG A 189 -13.12 2.74 11.48
C ARG A 189 -12.63 2.73 10.02
N GLN A 190 -13.41 2.21 9.08
CA GLN A 190 -13.02 2.15 7.67
C GLN A 190 -12.96 3.53 7.01
N TYR A 191 -13.49 4.56 7.68
CA TYR A 191 -13.56 5.95 7.22
C TYR A 191 -12.82 6.91 8.16
N GLU A 192 -12.26 6.42 9.26
CA GLU A 192 -11.46 7.21 10.20
C GLU A 192 -10.15 7.66 9.55
N TRP A 193 -9.94 8.97 9.46
CA TRP A 193 -8.82 9.55 8.70
C TRP A 193 -7.45 9.06 9.17
N TRP A 194 -7.27 8.99 10.49
CA TRP A 194 -6.00 8.65 11.14
C TRP A 194 -5.67 7.15 11.15
N THR A 195 -6.50 6.32 10.52
CA THR A 195 -6.11 4.94 10.20
C THR A 195 -5.08 4.88 9.07
N MET A 196 -4.90 5.99 8.32
CA MET A 196 -3.97 6.15 7.20
C MET A 196 -4.25 5.25 5.97
N LYS A 197 -5.29 4.41 6.04
CA LYS A 197 -5.70 3.47 4.98
C LYS A 197 -7.19 3.55 4.64
N SER A 198 -7.92 4.42 5.29
CA SER A 198 -9.35 4.62 5.03
C SER A 198 -9.60 5.42 3.75
N GLN A 199 -8.62 6.20 3.28
CA GLN A 199 -8.79 7.11 2.16
C GLN A 199 -9.13 6.40 0.84
N PRO A 200 -8.53 5.25 0.48
CA PRO A 200 -8.94 4.49 -0.70
C PRO A 200 -10.39 3.96 -0.65
N ASN A 201 -11.01 3.86 0.53
CA ASN A 201 -12.41 3.44 0.68
C ASN A 201 -13.42 4.52 0.25
N VAL A 202 -12.95 5.70 -0.16
CA VAL A 202 -13.78 6.78 -0.70
C VAL A 202 -13.26 7.20 -2.06
N LEU A 203 -14.09 7.00 -3.09
CA LEU A 203 -13.83 7.42 -4.46
C LEU A 203 -14.59 8.69 -4.80
N LEU A 204 -14.10 9.40 -5.80
CA LEU A 204 -14.81 10.48 -6.47
C LEU A 204 -15.58 9.90 -7.66
N ARG A 205 -16.91 9.96 -7.63
CA ARG A 205 -17.74 9.48 -8.74
C ARG A 205 -17.61 10.40 -9.94
N THR A 206 -17.50 9.81 -11.12
CA THR A 206 -17.41 10.55 -12.40
C THR A 206 -18.68 10.43 -13.23
N ASP A 207 -19.62 9.58 -12.82
CA ASP A 207 -20.89 9.31 -13.49
C ASP A 207 -22.05 10.22 -13.02
N LEU A 208 -21.80 11.09 -12.03
CA LEU A 208 -22.83 11.97 -11.46
C LEU A 208 -23.05 13.29 -12.22
N GLY A 209 -22.47 13.46 -13.42
CA GLY A 209 -22.73 14.56 -14.35
C GLY A 209 -22.68 15.97 -13.74
N ASP A 210 -23.82 16.44 -13.24
CA ASP A 210 -24.07 17.79 -12.72
C ASP A 210 -23.57 18.03 -11.28
N VAL A 211 -23.11 16.99 -10.59
CA VAL A 211 -22.60 17.12 -9.21
C VAL A 211 -21.15 17.62 -9.24
N ALA A 212 -20.89 18.75 -8.57
CA ALA A 212 -19.53 19.27 -8.41
C ALA A 212 -18.62 18.16 -7.85
N PRO A 213 -17.39 18.00 -8.37
CA PRO A 213 -16.48 16.91 -7.96
C PRO A 213 -16.37 16.78 -6.44
N GLU A 214 -16.28 17.88 -5.71
CA GLU A 214 -16.17 17.94 -4.25
C GLU A 214 -17.36 17.30 -3.51
N GLN A 215 -18.52 17.23 -4.15
CA GLN A 215 -19.75 16.66 -3.60
C GLN A 215 -20.02 15.23 -4.07
N ALA A 216 -19.24 14.71 -5.04
CA ALA A 216 -19.43 13.41 -5.68
C ALA A 216 -18.72 12.23 -4.97
N HIS A 217 -18.31 12.40 -3.71
CA HIS A 217 -17.62 11.36 -2.94
C HIS A 217 -18.51 10.13 -2.66
N CYS A 218 -17.98 8.93 -2.85
CA CYS A 218 -18.71 7.68 -2.64
C CYS A 218 -17.88 6.71 -1.79
N ALA A 219 -18.48 6.23 -0.71
CA ALA A 219 -17.93 5.22 0.18
C ALA A 219 -18.14 3.81 -0.41
N ILE A 220 -17.05 3.03 -0.51
CA ILE A 220 -17.01 1.80 -1.32
C ILE A 220 -16.57 0.51 -0.59
N ASP A 221 -16.13 0.55 0.66
CA ASP A 221 -15.80 -0.67 1.42
C ASP A 221 -16.44 -0.69 2.81
N PHE A 222 -17.12 -1.80 3.11
CA PHE A 222 -17.87 -1.99 4.35
C PHE A 222 -17.55 -3.36 4.95
N ARG A 223 -16.33 -3.86 4.78
CA ARG A 223 -15.87 -5.13 5.38
C ARG A 223 -14.56 -4.97 6.12
N ALA A 224 -14.57 -5.21 7.43
CA ALA A 224 -13.31 -5.22 8.17
C ALA A 224 -12.50 -6.46 7.80
N GLY A 225 -11.24 -6.24 7.45
CA GLY A 225 -10.32 -7.32 7.13
C GLY A 225 -9.58 -7.91 8.33
N ILE A 226 -9.51 -7.19 9.46
CA ILE A 226 -8.72 -7.60 10.64
C ILE A 226 -9.46 -7.21 11.92
N ALA A 227 -9.66 -8.20 12.81
CA ALA A 227 -10.11 -7.98 14.18
C ALA A 227 -9.07 -7.21 14.99
N LEU A 228 -9.51 -6.15 15.67
CA LEU A 228 -8.62 -5.28 16.43
C LEU A 228 -8.47 -5.82 17.86
N LEU A 229 -7.28 -6.33 18.16
CA LEU A 229 -6.90 -6.82 19.48
C LEU A 229 -6.34 -5.66 20.34
N PRO A 230 -6.52 -5.69 21.67
CA PRO A 230 -6.20 -4.56 22.53
C PRO A 230 -4.70 -4.23 22.60
N PHE A 231 -3.85 -5.19 22.28
CA PHE A 231 -2.39 -5.06 22.30
C PHE A 231 -1.77 -4.92 20.89
N LEU A 232 -2.57 -4.86 19.83
CA LEU A 232 -2.08 -4.83 18.45
C LEU A 232 -2.77 -3.74 17.60
N PRO A 233 -2.53 -2.45 17.91
CA PRO A 233 -2.98 -1.35 17.06
C PRO A 233 -2.26 -1.40 15.70
N MET A 234 -3.02 -1.36 14.60
CA MET A 234 -2.48 -1.42 13.24
C MET A 234 -2.25 -0.02 12.63
N SER A 235 -2.69 1.03 13.31
CA SER A 235 -2.57 2.43 12.92
C SER A 235 -2.73 3.37 14.12
N PRO A 236 -2.33 4.66 14.02
CA PRO A 236 -2.54 5.63 15.09
C PRO A 236 -4.01 5.78 15.51
N GLY A 237 -4.95 5.76 14.54
CA GLY A 237 -6.38 5.82 14.83
C GLY A 237 -6.90 4.63 15.66
N ASP A 238 -6.28 3.46 15.52
CA ASP A 238 -6.70 2.25 16.24
C ASP A 238 -6.51 2.36 17.76
N PHE A 239 -5.53 3.13 18.24
CA PHE A 239 -5.34 3.33 19.68
C PHE A 239 -6.58 3.96 20.33
N ARG A 240 -7.11 5.02 19.71
CA ARG A 240 -8.32 5.69 20.20
C ARG A 240 -9.51 4.73 20.17
N LEU A 241 -9.63 3.93 19.12
CA LEU A 241 -10.70 2.95 18.98
C LEU A 241 -10.62 1.85 20.05
N ILE A 242 -9.43 1.28 20.29
CA ILE A 242 -9.17 0.28 21.35
C ILE A 242 -9.54 0.85 22.71
N LEU A 243 -9.04 2.05 23.05
CA LEU A 243 -9.34 2.70 24.33
C LEU A 243 -10.85 2.97 24.48
N SER A 244 -11.50 3.44 23.41
CA SER A 244 -12.95 3.66 23.44
C SER A 244 -13.75 2.35 23.59
N GLY A 245 -13.31 1.27 22.95
CA GLY A 245 -13.89 -0.06 23.08
C GLY A 245 -13.79 -0.56 24.51
N LEU A 246 -12.59 -0.50 25.09
CA LEU A 246 -12.29 -0.93 26.46
C LEU A 246 -13.09 -0.14 27.50
N PHE A 247 -13.02 1.20 27.45
CA PHE A 247 -13.54 2.04 28.53
C PHE A 247 -15.00 2.47 28.36
N ARG A 248 -15.50 2.58 27.12
CA ARG A 248 -16.89 3.02 26.87
C ARG A 248 -17.82 1.86 26.53
N ARG A 249 -17.38 0.95 25.65
CA ARG A 249 -18.21 -0.15 25.14
C ARG A 249 -18.03 -1.46 25.89
N ARG A 250 -17.05 -1.51 26.81
CA ARG A 250 -16.64 -2.71 27.55
C ARG A 250 -16.33 -3.91 26.64
N ALA A 251 -15.82 -3.62 25.44
CA ALA A 251 -15.45 -4.60 24.44
C ALA A 251 -13.92 -4.69 24.39
N LEU A 252 -13.38 -5.90 24.60
CA LEU A 252 -11.94 -6.15 24.53
C LEU A 252 -11.43 -6.20 23.09
N VAL A 253 -12.30 -6.56 22.15
CA VAL A 253 -11.97 -6.83 20.75
C VAL A 253 -13.01 -6.20 19.84
N GLN A 254 -12.55 -5.44 18.85
CA GLN A 254 -13.43 -4.72 17.92
C GLN A 254 -13.41 -5.38 16.53
N PHE A 255 -14.59 -5.75 16.02
CA PHE A 255 -14.79 -6.23 14.65
C PHE A 255 -16.28 -6.18 14.22
N ASP A 256 -16.63 -5.18 13.41
CA ASP A 256 -17.92 -4.99 12.75
C ASP A 256 -19.16 -5.11 13.67
N ARG A 257 -19.04 -4.85 14.98
CA ARG A 257 -20.18 -4.86 15.92
C ARG A 257 -20.96 -3.55 15.84
N CYS A 258 -22.28 -3.69 15.87
CA CYS A 258 -23.24 -2.59 15.88
C CYS A 258 -24.09 -2.59 17.16
N ASP A 259 -24.67 -1.44 17.45
CA ASP A 259 -25.53 -1.15 18.58
C ASP A 259 -26.96 -0.90 18.07
N PHE A 260 -27.78 -1.94 18.09
CA PHE A 260 -29.16 -1.89 17.61
C PHE A 260 -30.04 -0.86 18.34
N PRO A 261 -29.95 -0.67 19.67
CA PRO A 261 -30.66 0.44 20.35
C PRO A 261 -30.40 1.82 19.74
N THR A 262 -29.15 2.15 19.42
CA THR A 262 -28.81 3.42 18.76
C THR A 262 -29.34 3.45 17.33
N PHE A 263 -29.20 2.35 16.59
CA PHE A 263 -29.79 2.22 15.25
C PHE A 263 -31.32 2.42 15.25
N ASP A 264 -32.01 1.88 16.24
CA ASP A 264 -33.46 1.96 16.38
C ASP A 264 -33.92 3.38 16.65
N ALA A 265 -33.17 4.11 17.50
CA ALA A 265 -33.42 5.52 17.74
C ALA A 265 -33.26 6.34 16.43
N PHE A 266 -32.20 6.07 15.65
CA PHE A 266 -31.98 6.72 14.36
C PHE A 266 -33.09 6.42 13.35
N VAL A 267 -33.51 5.15 13.24
CA VAL A 267 -34.61 4.73 12.35
C VAL A 267 -35.93 5.38 12.78
N ALA A 268 -36.19 5.49 14.08
CA ALA A 268 -37.39 6.14 14.61
C ALA A 268 -37.41 7.64 14.30
N GLU A 269 -36.28 8.33 14.43
CA GLU A 269 -36.13 9.75 14.08
C GLU A 269 -36.35 10.00 12.58
N HIS A 270 -35.95 9.05 11.73
CA HIS A 270 -36.05 9.15 10.27
C HIS A 270 -37.06 8.16 9.66
N ALA A 271 -38.16 7.88 10.36
CA ALA A 271 -39.08 6.79 10.02
C ALA A 271 -39.63 6.83 8.58
N SER A 272 -39.84 8.02 8.00
CA SER A 272 -40.30 8.18 6.62
C SER A 272 -39.31 7.63 5.59
N GLU A 273 -38.01 7.79 5.82
CA GLU A 273 -36.95 7.33 4.92
C GLU A 273 -36.75 5.80 5.00
N PHE A 274 -37.04 5.19 6.15
CA PHE A 274 -36.86 3.75 6.39
C PHE A 274 -38.14 2.92 6.25
N ALA A 275 -39.26 3.54 5.85
CA ALA A 275 -40.55 2.86 5.76
C ALA A 275 -40.52 1.64 4.84
N ASP A 276 -39.78 1.70 3.72
CA ASP A 276 -39.67 0.60 2.75
C ASP A 276 -38.69 -0.51 3.16
N LEU A 277 -37.95 -0.33 4.26
CA LEU A 277 -36.87 -1.21 4.71
C LEU A 277 -37.18 -1.99 5.98
N GLN A 278 -38.39 -1.89 6.55
CA GLN A 278 -38.73 -2.55 7.82
C GLN A 278 -38.49 -4.07 7.80
N ASN A 279 -38.82 -4.75 6.70
CA ASN A 279 -38.55 -6.18 6.54
C ASN A 279 -37.04 -6.48 6.51
N ALA A 280 -36.26 -5.65 5.82
CA ALA A 280 -34.80 -5.80 5.76
C ALA A 280 -34.14 -5.50 7.11
N ILE A 281 -34.71 -4.60 7.92
CA ILE A 281 -34.27 -4.31 9.29
C ILE A 281 -34.54 -5.51 10.21
N ALA A 282 -35.71 -6.12 10.10
CA ALA A 282 -36.03 -7.34 10.86
C ALA A 282 -35.06 -8.48 10.49
N GLU A 283 -34.85 -8.70 9.19
CA GLU A 283 -33.90 -9.69 8.69
C GLU A 283 -32.46 -9.41 9.18
N LEU A 284 -32.03 -8.15 9.14
CA LEU A 284 -30.71 -7.74 9.62
C LEU A 284 -30.48 -8.14 11.08
N ARG A 285 -31.48 -7.91 11.95
CA ARG A 285 -31.41 -8.29 13.37
C ARG A 285 -31.29 -9.80 13.54
N ASP A 286 -32.09 -10.54 12.79
CA ASP A 286 -32.07 -12.00 12.85
C ASP A 286 -30.73 -12.56 12.39
N GLN A 287 -30.23 -12.11 11.23
CA GLN A 287 -28.97 -12.57 10.68
C GLN A 287 -27.77 -12.17 11.55
N ASP A 288 -27.72 -10.93 12.07
CA ASP A 288 -26.64 -10.52 12.99
C ASP A 288 -26.69 -11.33 14.29
N ARG A 289 -27.88 -11.55 14.87
CA ARG A 289 -28.04 -12.38 16.07
C ARG A 289 -27.59 -13.82 15.84
N ILE A 290 -28.05 -14.47 14.76
CA ILE A 290 -27.69 -15.85 14.40
C ILE A 290 -26.18 -15.96 14.25
N TYR A 291 -25.60 -15.06 13.45
CA TYR A 291 -24.16 -14.99 13.22
C TYR A 291 -23.36 -14.83 14.53
N ARG A 292 -23.71 -13.86 15.38
CA ARG A 292 -22.94 -13.58 16.62
C ARG A 292 -23.06 -14.70 17.65
N ARG A 293 -24.20 -15.40 17.70
CA ARG A 293 -24.41 -16.58 18.54
C ARG A 293 -23.72 -17.83 17.98
N SER A 294 -23.31 -17.83 16.72
CA SER A 294 -22.61 -18.94 16.07
C SER A 294 -21.12 -19.02 16.41
N LEU A 295 -20.59 -18.07 17.19
CA LEU A 295 -19.18 -17.96 17.56
C LEU A 295 -18.98 -18.09 19.07
N PRO A 296 -17.88 -18.68 19.57
CA PRO A 296 -17.60 -18.67 21.00
C PRO A 296 -17.53 -17.28 21.61
N ASP A 297 -16.81 -16.35 20.95
CA ASP A 297 -16.63 -14.96 21.37
C ASP A 297 -16.61 -14.76 22.89
N VAL A 298 -15.61 -15.39 23.53
CA VAL A 298 -15.52 -15.43 25.00
C VAL A 298 -15.49 -14.03 25.59
N THR A 299 -14.99 -13.05 24.84
CA THR A 299 -14.90 -11.65 25.27
C THR A 299 -16.26 -10.98 25.46
N HIS A 300 -17.28 -11.39 24.71
CA HIS A 300 -18.63 -10.81 24.81
C HIS A 300 -19.64 -11.77 25.46
N GLN A 301 -19.54 -13.07 25.18
CA GLN A 301 -20.45 -14.07 25.74
C GLN A 301 -20.12 -14.40 27.20
N GLY A 302 -18.87 -14.23 27.61
CA GLY A 302 -18.41 -14.41 28.98
C GLY A 302 -18.84 -15.75 29.59
N TRP A 303 -19.49 -15.69 30.75
CA TRP A 303 -20.02 -16.87 31.46
C TRP A 303 -21.24 -17.52 30.77
N GLY A 304 -21.84 -16.86 29.78
CA GLY A 304 -23.01 -17.36 29.04
C GLY A 304 -22.77 -18.74 28.43
N LEU A 305 -21.58 -18.99 27.89
CA LEU A 305 -21.21 -20.31 27.36
C LEU A 305 -21.27 -21.44 28.39
N LEU A 306 -21.07 -21.13 29.68
CA LEU A 306 -21.10 -22.11 30.76
C LEU A 306 -22.53 -22.36 31.28
N ILE A 307 -23.43 -21.38 31.12
CA ILE A 307 -24.77 -21.41 31.69
C ILE A 307 -25.81 -21.78 30.62
N ASP A 308 -25.79 -21.11 29.48
CA ASP A 308 -26.79 -21.22 28.41
C ASP A 308 -26.52 -22.43 27.50
N GLY A 309 -27.40 -23.43 27.58
CA GLY A 309 -27.34 -24.64 26.75
C GLY A 309 -27.79 -24.45 25.30
N GLU A 310 -28.59 -23.43 25.01
CA GLU A 310 -28.96 -23.05 23.65
C GLU A 310 -27.80 -22.37 22.95
N LEU A 311 -27.16 -21.40 23.61
CA LEU A 311 -25.95 -20.75 23.09
C LEU A 311 -24.84 -21.75 22.77
N ARG A 312 -24.60 -22.75 23.63
CA ARG A 312 -23.63 -23.82 23.35
C ARG A 312 -23.97 -24.63 22.09
N ARG A 313 -25.25 -24.84 21.81
CA ARG A 313 -25.69 -25.53 20.58
C ARG A 313 -25.47 -24.65 19.37
N ASP A 314 -25.89 -23.38 19.43
CA ASP A 314 -25.69 -22.40 18.35
C ASP A 314 -24.20 -22.25 17.99
N VAL A 315 -23.33 -22.13 18.99
CA VAL A 315 -21.88 -22.04 18.80
C VAL A 315 -21.31 -23.33 18.18
N ARG A 316 -21.76 -24.49 18.64
CA ARG A 316 -21.32 -25.78 18.10
C ARG A 316 -21.72 -25.90 16.64
N ASP A 317 -22.96 -25.60 16.30
CA ASP A 317 -23.47 -25.71 14.93
C ASP A 317 -22.79 -24.70 14.01
N GLY A 318 -22.63 -23.45 14.45
CA GLY A 318 -21.90 -22.41 13.71
C GLY A 318 -20.43 -22.74 13.46
N LEU A 319 -19.73 -23.32 14.45
CA LEU A 319 -18.35 -23.78 14.27
C LEU A 319 -18.28 -24.95 13.28
N ILE A 320 -19.21 -25.90 13.34
CA ILE A 320 -19.26 -27.05 12.42
C ILE A 320 -19.53 -26.57 10.99
N GLU A 321 -20.47 -25.64 10.79
CA GLU A 321 -20.74 -25.02 9.50
C GLU A 321 -19.50 -24.31 8.97
N GLY A 322 -18.82 -23.50 9.80
CA GLY A 322 -17.59 -22.83 9.42
C GLY A 322 -16.43 -23.79 9.10
N TYR A 323 -16.36 -24.94 9.77
CA TYR A 323 -15.39 -25.99 9.44
C TYR A 323 -15.70 -26.70 8.12
N ALA A 324 -16.99 -26.90 7.82
CA ALA A 324 -17.43 -27.48 6.56
C ALA A 324 -17.16 -26.50 5.40
N GLY A 325 -17.55 -25.23 5.57
CA GLY A 325 -17.26 -24.16 4.63
C GLY A 325 -15.75 -23.94 4.41
N GLY A 326 -14.92 -24.12 5.44
CA GLY A 326 -13.46 -24.08 5.30
C GLY A 326 -12.81 -25.35 4.72
N ALA A 327 -13.59 -26.32 4.23
CA ALA A 327 -13.14 -27.63 3.76
C ALA A 327 -12.29 -28.42 4.78
N LEU A 328 -12.45 -28.13 6.07
CA LEU A 328 -11.75 -28.80 7.17
C LEU A 328 -12.42 -30.12 7.53
N VAL A 329 -13.75 -30.19 7.39
CA VAL A 329 -14.56 -31.40 7.62
C VAL A 329 -15.41 -31.71 6.39
N GLY A 330 -15.60 -32.99 6.08
CA GLY A 330 -16.56 -33.43 5.07
C GLY A 330 -17.97 -33.62 5.67
N PRO A 331 -19.02 -33.77 4.84
CA PRO A 331 -20.42 -33.84 5.29
C PRO A 331 -20.67 -34.91 6.36
N ALA A 332 -20.20 -36.14 6.15
CA ALA A 332 -20.38 -37.24 7.10
C ALA A 332 -19.72 -36.98 8.46
N PHE A 333 -18.57 -36.30 8.48
CA PHE A 333 -17.89 -35.99 9.74
C PHE A 333 -18.51 -34.77 10.43
N ALA A 334 -19.05 -33.81 9.68
CA ALA A 334 -19.85 -32.72 10.24
C ALA A 334 -21.06 -33.26 11.02
N GLU A 335 -21.79 -34.24 10.48
CA GLU A 335 -22.88 -34.92 11.19
C GLU A 335 -22.42 -35.66 12.45
N ARG A 336 -21.24 -36.29 12.40
CA ARG A 336 -20.64 -36.90 13.59
C ARG A 336 -20.30 -35.85 14.66
N LEU A 337 -19.81 -34.67 14.25
CA LEU A 337 -19.55 -33.56 15.16
C LEU A 337 -20.84 -32.98 15.75
N ARG A 338 -21.99 -33.06 15.06
CA ARG A 338 -23.31 -32.67 15.57
C ARG A 338 -23.90 -33.68 16.57
N SER A 339 -23.73 -34.96 16.31
CA SER A 339 -24.27 -36.03 17.18
C SER A 339 -23.41 -36.35 18.41
N CYS A 340 -22.08 -36.19 18.35
CA CYS A 340 -21.17 -36.60 19.43
C CYS A 340 -20.37 -35.44 20.05
N LEU A 341 -20.78 -35.00 21.25
CA LEU A 341 -20.16 -33.87 21.94
C LEU A 341 -18.67 -34.09 22.30
N PRO A 342 -18.24 -35.25 22.84
CA PRO A 342 -16.81 -35.48 23.12
C PRO A 342 -15.94 -35.40 21.86
N THR A 343 -16.46 -35.89 20.72
CA THR A 343 -15.76 -35.78 19.43
C THR A 343 -15.61 -34.32 19.02
N PHE A 344 -16.66 -33.53 19.17
CA PHE A 344 -16.61 -32.08 18.91
C PHE A 344 -15.61 -31.36 19.82
N VAL A 345 -15.64 -31.61 21.13
CA VAL A 345 -14.72 -30.96 22.08
C VAL A 345 -13.26 -31.28 21.75
N LEU A 346 -12.95 -32.55 21.49
CA LEU A 346 -11.60 -32.94 21.08
C LEU A 346 -11.19 -32.27 19.76
N PHE A 347 -12.10 -32.26 18.77
CA PHE A 347 -11.85 -31.60 17.49
C PHE A 347 -11.63 -30.09 17.66
N TYR A 348 -12.37 -29.42 18.53
CA TYR A 348 -12.21 -28.01 18.83
C TYR A 348 -10.87 -27.71 19.53
N LEU A 349 -10.51 -28.48 20.55
CA LEU A 349 -9.24 -28.32 21.30
C LEU A 349 -8.01 -28.51 20.41
N LEU A 350 -8.06 -29.43 19.43
CA LEU A 350 -7.00 -29.56 18.43
C LEU A 350 -6.80 -28.26 17.63
N GLY A 351 -7.81 -27.40 17.51
CA GLY A 351 -7.72 -26.10 16.85
C GLY A 351 -6.83 -25.08 17.56
N VAL A 352 -6.55 -25.26 18.86
CA VAL A 352 -5.67 -24.38 19.65
C VAL A 352 -4.21 -24.50 19.21
N LEU A 353 -3.81 -25.68 18.72
CA LEU A 353 -2.44 -25.93 18.27
C LEU A 353 -2.22 -25.24 16.90
N PRO A 354 -1.41 -24.18 16.81
CA PRO A 354 -1.19 -23.47 15.56
C PRO A 354 -0.54 -24.39 14.54
N ILE A 355 -0.98 -24.32 13.28
CA ILE A 355 -0.48 -25.09 12.13
C ILE A 355 -0.77 -26.60 12.22
N VAL A 356 -0.23 -27.28 13.24
CA VAL A 356 -0.37 -28.74 13.44
C VAL A 356 -1.81 -29.13 13.69
N GLY A 357 -2.53 -28.34 14.49
CA GLY A 357 -3.94 -28.55 14.78
C GLY A 357 -4.82 -28.55 13.53
N ALA A 358 -4.58 -27.61 12.61
CA ALA A 358 -5.31 -27.56 11.34
C ALA A 358 -5.04 -28.80 10.48
N PHE A 359 -3.79 -29.29 10.43
CA PHE A 359 -3.44 -30.51 9.71
C PHE A 359 -4.15 -31.75 10.30
N ILE A 360 -4.06 -31.95 11.62
CA ILE A 360 -4.69 -33.10 12.31
C ILE A 360 -6.20 -33.07 12.11
N ARG A 361 -6.83 -31.90 12.30
CA ARG A 361 -8.27 -31.74 12.11
C ARG A 361 -8.70 -32.06 10.68
N ARG A 362 -7.97 -31.57 9.67
CA ARG A 362 -8.28 -31.87 8.27
C ARG A 362 -8.10 -33.36 7.94
N PHE A 363 -7.03 -33.98 8.44
CA PHE A 363 -6.78 -35.41 8.25
C PHE A 363 -7.86 -36.28 8.92
N TRP A 364 -8.33 -35.89 10.10
CA TRP A 364 -9.39 -36.61 10.81
C TRP A 364 -10.77 -36.37 10.17
N GLY A 365 -11.10 -35.10 9.89
CA GLY A 365 -12.43 -34.67 9.53
C GLY A 365 -12.77 -34.70 8.03
N ASN A 366 -11.77 -34.70 7.14
CA ASN A 366 -12.00 -34.69 5.70
C ASN A 366 -11.49 -36.00 5.06
N ALA A 367 -12.43 -36.84 4.63
CA ALA A 367 -12.12 -38.16 4.06
C ALA A 367 -11.31 -38.07 2.75
N ALA A 368 -11.63 -37.12 1.88
CA ALA A 368 -10.90 -36.92 0.63
C ALA A 368 -9.45 -36.47 0.89
N TYR A 369 -9.26 -35.55 1.84
CA TYR A 369 -7.92 -35.11 2.25
C TYR A 369 -7.12 -36.24 2.91
N ARG A 370 -7.76 -37.05 3.77
CA ARG A 370 -7.13 -38.23 4.39
C ARG A 370 -6.72 -39.25 3.35
N HIS A 371 -7.60 -39.55 2.39
CA HIS A 371 -7.28 -40.45 1.28
C HIS A 371 -6.10 -39.91 0.48
N HIS A 372 -6.11 -38.63 0.11
CA HIS A 372 -4.98 -37.99 -0.56
C HIS A 372 -3.67 -38.15 0.25
N ALA A 373 -3.68 -37.80 1.54
CA ALA A 373 -2.49 -37.86 2.40
C ALA A 373 -1.97 -39.30 2.60
N LEU A 374 -2.84 -40.29 2.75
CA LEU A 374 -2.46 -41.69 2.85
C LEU A 374 -1.96 -42.23 1.50
N SER A 375 -2.62 -41.89 0.39
CA SER A 375 -2.21 -42.31 -0.96
C SER A 375 -0.85 -41.74 -1.36
N LEU A 376 -0.49 -40.53 -0.88
CA LEU A 376 0.86 -39.97 -1.05
C LEU A 376 1.95 -40.83 -0.40
N LEU A 377 1.63 -41.55 0.68
CA LEU A 377 2.59 -42.40 1.40
C LEU A 377 2.53 -43.86 0.93
N ALA A 378 1.35 -44.35 0.59
CA ALA A 378 1.09 -45.74 0.27
C ALA A 378 1.30 -46.09 -1.21
N SER A 379 1.13 -45.14 -2.13
CA SER A 379 1.23 -45.38 -3.57
C SER A 379 2.32 -44.52 -4.22
N PRO A 380 3.43 -45.13 -4.65
CA PRO A 380 4.47 -44.43 -5.40
C PRO A 380 3.94 -43.78 -6.69
N ALA A 381 3.00 -44.44 -7.37
CA ALA A 381 2.38 -43.92 -8.59
C ALA A 381 1.57 -42.64 -8.31
N TYR A 382 0.75 -42.66 -7.25
CA TYR A 382 -0.03 -41.49 -6.84
C TYR A 382 0.87 -40.34 -6.35
N PHE A 383 1.92 -40.65 -5.59
CA PHE A 383 2.92 -39.67 -5.19
C PHE A 383 3.54 -38.97 -6.41
N LEU A 384 3.93 -39.72 -7.43
CA LEU A 384 4.49 -39.16 -8.67
C LEU A 384 3.49 -38.28 -9.40
N GLU A 385 2.23 -38.69 -9.50
CA GLU A 385 1.16 -37.90 -10.11
C GLU A 385 0.90 -36.60 -9.36
N ALA A 386 0.75 -36.67 -8.04
CA ALA A 386 0.56 -35.49 -7.19
C ALA A 386 1.77 -34.55 -7.21
N ALA A 387 2.99 -35.11 -7.21
CA ALA A 387 4.22 -34.33 -7.37
C ALA A 387 4.27 -33.63 -8.74
N ARG A 388 3.83 -34.30 -9.81
CA ARG A 388 3.73 -33.71 -11.15
C ARG A 388 2.70 -32.59 -11.19
N ALA A 389 1.51 -32.79 -10.63
CA ALA A 389 0.48 -31.76 -10.53
C ALA A 389 0.98 -30.54 -9.74
N LYS A 390 1.68 -30.79 -8.61
CA LYS A 390 2.30 -29.72 -7.83
C LYS A 390 3.38 -28.98 -8.61
N ALA A 391 4.22 -29.71 -9.35
CA ALA A 391 5.26 -29.14 -10.19
C ALA A 391 4.67 -28.23 -11.27
N LEU A 392 3.64 -28.69 -11.99
CA LEU A 392 2.93 -27.90 -13.01
C LEU A 392 2.35 -26.62 -12.42
N THR A 393 1.70 -26.71 -11.26
CA THR A 393 1.16 -25.53 -10.56
C THR A 393 2.25 -24.51 -10.25
N VAL A 394 3.38 -24.96 -9.68
CA VAL A 394 4.52 -24.09 -9.36
C VAL A 394 5.17 -23.52 -10.62
N LEU A 395 5.24 -24.29 -11.70
CA LEU A 395 5.80 -23.83 -12.98
C LEU A 395 4.91 -22.77 -13.63
N VAL A 396 3.59 -22.90 -13.54
CA VAL A 396 2.63 -21.86 -13.96
C VAL A 396 2.83 -20.60 -13.12
N GLU A 397 2.94 -20.72 -11.79
CA GLU A 397 3.26 -19.59 -10.91
C GLU A 397 4.59 -18.93 -11.28
N TRP A 398 5.64 -19.73 -11.54
CA TRP A 398 6.96 -19.22 -11.93
C TRP A 398 6.92 -18.54 -13.29
N HIS A 399 6.16 -19.07 -14.25
CA HIS A 399 6.01 -18.45 -15.56
C HIS A 399 5.27 -17.12 -15.47
N ARG A 400 4.13 -17.08 -14.77
CA ARG A 400 3.35 -15.86 -14.51
C ARG A 400 4.15 -14.80 -13.76
N ALA A 401 4.98 -15.22 -12.80
CA ALA A 401 5.90 -14.33 -12.09
C ALA A 401 7.14 -13.93 -12.91
N GLY A 402 7.26 -14.39 -14.16
CA GLY A 402 8.42 -14.12 -14.99
C GLY A 402 9.72 -14.66 -14.40
N ARG A 403 9.72 -15.82 -13.76
CA ARG A 403 10.94 -16.51 -13.28
C ARG A 403 11.52 -17.44 -14.33
N VAL A 404 10.66 -18.08 -15.11
CA VAL A 404 11.05 -18.98 -16.21
C VAL A 404 10.33 -18.60 -17.50
N SER A 405 10.98 -18.82 -18.64
CA SER A 405 10.30 -18.71 -19.95
C SER A 405 9.29 -19.84 -20.10
N GLU A 406 8.33 -19.68 -21.01
CA GLU A 406 7.37 -20.73 -21.34
C GLU A 406 8.07 -22.01 -21.80
N SER A 407 9.05 -21.88 -22.70
CA SER A 407 9.86 -22.99 -23.19
C SER A 407 10.57 -23.75 -22.07
N ARG A 408 11.15 -23.03 -21.09
CA ARG A 408 11.81 -23.64 -19.93
C ARG A 408 10.81 -24.25 -18.96
N ALA A 409 9.65 -23.62 -18.77
CA ALA A 409 8.58 -24.18 -17.93
C ALA A 409 8.13 -25.54 -18.46
N ARG A 410 7.87 -25.64 -19.78
CA ARG A 410 7.56 -26.91 -20.45
C ARG A 410 8.70 -27.92 -20.30
N TRP A 411 9.94 -27.49 -20.55
CA TRP A 411 11.13 -28.34 -20.39
C TRP A 411 11.34 -28.89 -18.97
N LEU A 412 11.02 -28.10 -17.94
CA LEU A 412 11.06 -28.50 -16.53
C LEU A 412 9.89 -29.43 -16.17
N ALA A 413 8.71 -29.23 -16.78
CA ALA A 413 7.57 -30.13 -16.62
C ALA A 413 7.88 -31.55 -17.12
N ASP A 414 8.71 -31.67 -18.17
CA ASP A 414 9.18 -32.95 -18.71
C ASP A 414 10.35 -33.56 -17.91
N ARG A 415 10.92 -32.84 -16.92
CA ARG A 415 12.09 -33.25 -16.13
C ARG A 415 11.88 -33.05 -14.63
N PRO A 416 11.05 -33.91 -13.99
CA PRO A 416 10.61 -33.71 -12.61
C PRO A 416 11.77 -33.67 -11.60
N LEU A 417 12.83 -34.47 -11.79
CA LEU A 417 14.00 -34.45 -10.89
C LEU A 417 14.74 -33.10 -10.92
N ARG A 418 14.90 -32.50 -12.11
CA ARG A 418 15.53 -31.17 -12.24
C ARG A 418 14.65 -30.09 -11.63
N PHE A 419 13.33 -30.16 -11.86
CA PHE A 419 12.38 -29.27 -11.20
C PHE A 419 12.48 -29.38 -9.67
N LEU A 420 12.48 -30.59 -9.10
CA LEU A 420 12.52 -30.80 -7.64
C LEU A 420 13.82 -30.27 -7.03
N LEU A 421 14.96 -30.47 -7.69
CA LEU A 421 16.25 -29.91 -7.25
C LEU A 421 16.23 -28.38 -7.26
N GLU A 422 15.80 -27.76 -8.37
CA GLU A 422 15.71 -26.30 -8.47
C GLU A 422 14.71 -25.73 -7.45
N TRP A 423 13.54 -26.34 -7.33
CA TRP A 423 12.51 -25.94 -6.38
C TRP A 423 12.98 -26.07 -4.93
N GLY A 424 13.64 -27.19 -4.60
CA GLY A 424 14.20 -27.46 -3.27
C GLY A 424 15.30 -26.47 -2.89
N LEU A 425 16.26 -26.21 -3.79
CA LEU A 425 17.33 -25.23 -3.56
C LEU A 425 16.76 -23.82 -3.32
N LEU A 426 15.80 -23.38 -4.15
CA LEU A 426 15.18 -22.07 -3.99
C LEU A 426 14.36 -21.97 -2.69
N ARG A 427 13.66 -23.04 -2.31
CA ARG A 427 12.94 -23.12 -1.03
C ARG A 427 13.91 -23.06 0.15
N ALA A 428 14.99 -23.83 0.12
CA ALA A 428 16.00 -23.86 1.18
C ALA A 428 16.66 -22.48 1.35
N ALA A 429 17.10 -21.86 0.25
CA ALA A 429 17.67 -20.51 0.28
C ALA A 429 16.66 -19.46 0.80
N GLY A 430 15.40 -19.54 0.39
CA GLY A 430 14.34 -18.65 0.89
C GLY A 430 14.02 -18.85 2.37
N ILE A 431 14.10 -20.08 2.89
CA ILE A 431 13.93 -20.38 4.33
C ILE A 431 15.14 -19.85 5.10
N ALA A 432 16.36 -20.15 4.65
CA ALA A 432 17.60 -19.70 5.27
C ALA A 432 17.64 -18.16 5.40
N GLY A 433 17.27 -17.44 4.34
CA GLY A 433 17.19 -15.97 4.37
C GLY A 433 16.17 -15.44 5.38
N LYS A 434 15.00 -16.10 5.52
CA LYS A 434 13.98 -15.71 6.52
C LYS A 434 14.41 -16.02 7.95
N VAL A 435 15.03 -17.17 8.18
CA VAL A 435 15.57 -17.55 9.51
C VAL A 435 16.67 -16.56 9.90
N LEU A 436 17.58 -16.23 8.99
CA LEU A 436 18.62 -15.22 9.24
C LEU A 436 18.00 -13.87 9.61
N ALA A 437 17.03 -13.38 8.82
CA ALA A 437 16.34 -12.13 9.13
C ALA A 437 15.64 -12.16 10.50
N PHE A 438 14.95 -13.26 10.82
CA PHE A 438 14.30 -13.44 12.12
C PHE A 438 15.29 -13.41 13.28
N LEU A 439 16.38 -14.19 13.19
CA LEU A 439 17.42 -14.23 14.21
C LEU A 439 18.05 -12.85 14.44
N VAL A 440 18.27 -12.10 13.37
CA VAL A 440 18.83 -10.75 13.42
C VAL A 440 17.86 -9.76 14.08
N VAL A 441 16.58 -9.76 13.70
CA VAL A 441 15.55 -8.91 14.33
C VAL A 441 15.35 -9.27 15.80
N PHE A 442 15.28 -10.57 16.11
CA PHE A 442 15.16 -11.07 17.47
C PHE A 442 16.36 -10.64 18.32
N SER A 443 17.57 -10.72 17.77
CA SER A 443 18.79 -10.27 18.44
C SER A 443 18.74 -8.76 18.71
N ALA A 444 18.34 -7.94 17.72
CA ALA A 444 18.21 -6.50 17.88
C ALA A 444 17.17 -6.12 18.97
N ILE A 445 16.02 -6.81 18.99
CA ILE A 445 14.99 -6.63 20.03
C ILE A 445 15.55 -7.03 21.40
N TRP A 446 16.20 -8.20 21.50
CA TRP A 446 16.80 -8.70 22.73
C TRP A 446 17.82 -7.71 23.33
N TYR A 447 18.66 -7.10 22.49
CA TYR A 447 19.63 -6.07 22.93
C TYR A 447 18.95 -4.75 23.30
N ALA A 448 17.89 -4.34 22.60
CA ALA A 448 17.10 -3.15 22.98
C ALA A 448 16.45 -3.31 24.37
N PHE A 449 16.01 -4.51 24.73
CA PHE A 449 15.40 -4.79 26.04
C PHE A 449 16.41 -4.87 27.21
N ARG A 450 17.67 -5.28 26.96
CA ARG A 450 18.69 -5.41 28.01
C ARG A 450 19.46 -4.13 28.34
N GLY A 451 19.14 -3.01 27.67
CA GLY A 451 19.94 -1.79 27.73
C GLY A 451 21.21 -1.94 26.88
N LEU A 452 21.44 -1.00 25.97
CA LEU A 452 22.60 -1.01 25.10
C LEU A 452 23.86 -0.68 25.93
N PRO A 453 24.88 -1.55 25.98
CA PRO A 453 26.20 -1.18 26.48
C PRO A 453 26.76 0.00 25.67
N ASP A 454 27.43 0.94 26.36
CA ASP A 454 28.10 2.09 25.76
C ASP A 454 29.17 1.61 24.74
N GLY A 455 28.85 1.70 23.44
CA GLY A 455 29.74 1.29 22.34
C GLY A 455 29.07 0.60 21.13
N LEU A 456 27.77 0.31 21.19
CA LEU A 456 27.07 -0.57 20.22
C LEU A 456 26.42 0.10 18.99
N SER A 457 26.87 1.29 18.55
CA SER A 457 26.31 1.94 17.35
C SER A 457 26.66 1.21 16.05
N VAL A 458 27.85 0.59 15.96
CA VAL A 458 28.36 -0.08 14.76
C VAL A 458 27.83 -1.51 14.62
N THR A 459 27.75 -2.25 15.72
CA THR A 459 27.21 -3.62 15.75
C THR A 459 25.71 -3.64 15.52
N THR A 460 24.95 -2.70 16.10
CA THR A 460 23.51 -2.56 15.81
C THR A 460 23.26 -2.21 14.34
N PHE A 461 24.10 -1.35 13.76
CA PHE A 461 24.08 -1.03 12.33
C PHE A 461 24.42 -2.24 11.45
N LEU A 462 25.46 -3.00 11.78
CA LEU A 462 25.86 -4.23 11.06
C LEU A 462 24.78 -5.32 11.14
N VAL A 463 24.15 -5.49 12.30
CA VAL A 463 23.03 -6.42 12.50
C VAL A 463 21.85 -6.00 11.61
N GLY A 464 21.43 -4.74 11.65
CA GLY A 464 20.39 -4.23 10.76
C GLY A 464 20.74 -4.38 9.27
N ALA A 465 21.99 -4.12 8.90
CA ALA A 465 22.49 -4.27 7.54
C ALA A 465 22.48 -5.72 7.04
N VAL A 466 22.86 -6.69 7.88
CA VAL A 466 22.81 -8.13 7.55
C VAL A 466 21.36 -8.61 7.41
N ALA A 467 20.42 -8.13 8.23
CA ALA A 467 18.99 -8.42 8.05
C ALA A 467 18.49 -7.91 6.70
N VAL A 468 18.77 -6.64 6.39
CA VAL A 468 18.38 -6.03 5.11
C VAL A 468 19.01 -6.79 3.94
N PHE A 469 20.30 -7.14 4.03
CA PHE A 469 20.97 -7.92 2.99
C PHE A 469 20.36 -9.32 2.83
N GLY A 470 20.06 -10.03 3.91
CA GLY A 470 19.41 -11.34 3.87
C GLY A 470 18.01 -11.30 3.25
N VAL A 471 17.22 -10.27 3.57
CA VAL A 471 15.92 -10.03 2.93
C VAL A 471 16.09 -9.67 1.46
N CYS A 472 16.99 -8.76 1.12
CA CYS A 472 17.29 -8.38 -0.26
C CYS A 472 17.72 -9.60 -1.09
N LEU A 473 18.60 -10.44 -0.57
CA LEU A 473 19.05 -11.66 -1.24
C LEU A 473 17.90 -12.65 -1.45
N ALA A 474 17.04 -12.86 -0.43
CA ALA A 474 15.87 -13.71 -0.55
C ALA A 474 14.87 -13.19 -1.60
N THR A 475 14.72 -11.86 -1.71
CA THR A 475 13.88 -11.22 -2.73
C THR A 475 14.50 -11.19 -4.12
N ALA A 476 15.84 -11.16 -4.21
CA ALA A 476 16.59 -11.17 -5.46
C ALA A 476 16.76 -12.58 -6.04
N LEU A 477 16.60 -13.61 -5.21
CA LEU A 477 16.77 -15.02 -5.58
C LEU A 477 15.99 -15.43 -6.86
N PRO A 478 14.73 -15.00 -7.09
CA PRO A 478 14.03 -15.30 -8.34
C PRO A 478 14.68 -14.66 -9.58
N VAL A 479 15.22 -13.44 -9.44
CA VAL A 479 15.89 -12.71 -10.53
C VAL A 479 17.22 -13.38 -10.84
N ILE A 480 17.98 -13.74 -9.79
CA ILE A 480 19.25 -14.48 -9.91
C ILE A 480 19.00 -15.85 -10.55
N HIS A 481 17.97 -16.57 -10.12
CA HIS A 481 17.59 -17.85 -10.71
C HIS A 481 17.28 -17.73 -12.20
N ARG A 482 16.48 -16.73 -12.60
CA ARG A 482 16.23 -16.46 -14.03
C ARG A 482 17.51 -16.10 -14.79
N ALA A 483 18.38 -15.30 -14.18
CA ALA A 483 19.62 -14.87 -14.80
C ALA A 483 20.59 -16.03 -15.07
N VAL A 484 20.71 -16.95 -14.12
CA VAL A 484 21.55 -18.15 -14.25
C VAL A 484 20.95 -19.14 -15.24
N THR A 485 19.63 -19.33 -15.21
CA THR A 485 18.95 -20.35 -16.03
C THR A 485 18.67 -19.93 -17.47
N ASN A 486 18.64 -18.63 -17.74
CA ASN A 486 18.48 -18.06 -19.08
C ASN A 486 19.34 -16.80 -19.25
N PRO A 487 20.66 -16.95 -19.45
CA PRO A 487 21.57 -15.82 -19.63
C PRO A 487 21.27 -15.01 -20.89
N ALA A 488 20.73 -15.65 -21.94
CA ALA A 488 20.29 -14.96 -23.16
C ALA A 488 19.20 -13.92 -22.86
N PHE A 489 18.24 -14.26 -22.00
CA PHE A 489 17.22 -13.32 -21.54
C PHE A 489 17.83 -12.11 -20.80
N VAL A 490 18.87 -12.29 -19.98
CA VAL A 490 19.54 -11.17 -19.31
C VAL A 490 20.19 -10.25 -20.33
N LEU A 491 20.89 -10.82 -21.31
CA LEU A 491 21.51 -10.07 -22.40
C LEU A 491 20.47 -9.33 -23.23
N GLU A 492 19.34 -9.96 -23.57
CA GLU A 492 18.22 -9.30 -24.26
C GLU A 492 17.65 -8.16 -23.42
N ARG A 493 17.45 -8.35 -22.11
CA ARG A 493 16.97 -7.27 -21.22
C ARG A 493 17.97 -6.13 -21.12
N ILE A 494 19.26 -6.41 -21.02
CA ILE A 494 20.30 -5.37 -21.05
C ILE A 494 20.27 -4.64 -22.39
N LYS A 495 20.20 -5.36 -23.52
CA LYS A 495 20.06 -4.76 -24.86
C LYS A 495 18.81 -3.89 -24.97
N LEU A 496 17.67 -4.33 -24.43
CA LEU A 496 16.43 -3.56 -24.41
C LEU A 496 16.55 -2.29 -23.55
N VAL A 497 17.15 -2.39 -22.36
CA VAL A 497 17.35 -1.23 -21.46
C VAL A 497 18.33 -0.23 -22.06
N VAL A 498 19.49 -0.70 -22.54
CA VAL A 498 20.50 0.15 -23.19
C VAL A 498 19.94 0.74 -24.49
N GLY A 499 19.27 -0.09 -25.30
CA GLY A 499 18.59 0.34 -26.51
C GLY A 499 17.53 1.40 -26.23
N PHE A 500 16.70 1.22 -25.20
CA PHE A 500 15.75 2.22 -24.73
C PHE A 500 16.44 3.52 -24.35
N ILE A 501 17.50 3.48 -23.52
CA ILE A 501 18.23 4.70 -23.11
C ILE A 501 18.83 5.42 -24.32
N LEU A 502 19.41 4.68 -25.28
CA LEU A 502 20.01 5.25 -26.49
C LEU A 502 18.95 5.85 -27.43
N LEU A 503 17.86 5.13 -27.68
CA LEU A 503 16.72 5.61 -28.47
C LEU A 503 16.10 6.85 -27.80
N PHE A 504 15.82 6.76 -26.50
CA PHE A 504 15.29 7.87 -25.72
C PHE A 504 16.24 9.09 -25.72
N PHE A 505 17.56 8.91 -25.77
CA PHE A 505 18.49 10.05 -25.87
C PHE A 505 18.60 10.62 -27.29
N ARG A 506 18.61 9.77 -28.32
CA ARG A 506 18.89 10.19 -29.72
C ARG A 506 17.64 10.60 -30.50
N ASP A 507 16.55 9.86 -30.36
CA ASP A 507 15.34 10.02 -31.16
C ASP A 507 14.32 10.95 -30.47
N ALA A 508 13.96 12.05 -31.14
CA ALA A 508 12.97 12.99 -30.64
C ALA A 508 11.54 12.47 -30.74
N ALA A 509 11.19 11.76 -31.81
CA ALA A 509 9.85 11.22 -32.00
C ALA A 509 9.55 10.12 -30.98
N PHE A 510 10.54 9.26 -30.70
CA PHE A 510 10.42 8.25 -29.64
C PHE A 510 10.15 8.86 -28.26
N ARG A 511 10.86 9.93 -27.89
CA ARG A 511 10.62 10.64 -26.62
C ARG A 511 9.25 11.30 -26.56
N GLU A 512 8.84 11.94 -27.65
CA GLU A 512 7.53 12.60 -27.77
C GLU A 512 6.42 11.58 -27.57
N GLN A 513 6.46 10.46 -28.30
CA GLN A 513 5.49 9.39 -28.17
C GLN A 513 5.49 8.79 -26.76
N TRP A 514 6.68 8.49 -26.19
CA TRP A 514 6.79 7.96 -24.83
C TRP A 514 6.14 8.90 -23.80
N PHE A 515 6.31 10.22 -23.96
CA PHE A 515 5.72 11.20 -23.08
C PHE A 515 4.19 11.29 -23.27
N LEU A 516 3.70 11.22 -24.51
CA LEU A 516 2.26 11.18 -24.81
C LEU A 516 1.60 9.91 -24.26
N ASP A 517 2.26 8.75 -24.39
CA ASP A 517 1.79 7.49 -23.81
C ASP A 517 1.72 7.59 -22.29
N MET A 518 2.73 8.20 -21.65
CA MET A 518 2.71 8.45 -20.21
C MET A 518 1.57 9.39 -19.78
N LEU A 519 1.25 10.42 -20.57
CA LEU A 519 0.11 11.30 -20.30
C LEU A 519 -1.21 10.54 -20.46
N LYS A 520 -1.33 9.70 -21.49
CA LYS A 520 -2.50 8.85 -21.73
C LYS A 520 -2.72 7.88 -20.57
N GLU A 521 -1.67 7.19 -20.11
CA GLU A 521 -1.74 6.36 -18.91
C GLU A 521 -2.17 7.17 -17.68
N GLY A 522 -1.60 8.36 -17.50
CA GLY A 522 -1.97 9.26 -16.41
C GLY A 522 -3.45 9.66 -16.43
N ARG A 523 -4.01 9.88 -17.61
CA ARG A 523 -5.43 10.17 -17.84
C ARG A 523 -6.31 8.95 -17.58
N ASP A 524 -5.94 7.78 -18.12
CA ASP A 524 -6.67 6.52 -17.94
C ASP A 524 -6.66 6.08 -16.46
N GLU A 525 -5.64 6.48 -15.71
CA GLU A 525 -5.54 6.27 -14.27
C GLU A 525 -6.19 7.39 -13.43
N GLY A 526 -6.75 8.43 -14.06
CA GLY A 526 -7.44 9.55 -13.38
C GLY A 526 -6.52 10.53 -12.65
N MET A 527 -5.22 10.60 -12.97
CA MET A 527 -4.29 11.62 -12.44
C MET A 527 -4.44 12.98 -13.15
N LEU A 528 -4.95 12.96 -14.38
CA LEU A 528 -5.14 14.11 -15.27
C LEU A 528 -6.61 14.16 -15.72
N SER A 529 -7.19 15.35 -15.73
CA SER A 529 -8.44 15.60 -16.47
C SER A 529 -8.19 15.60 -17.98
N GLU A 530 -9.25 15.44 -18.77
CA GLU A 530 -9.18 15.52 -20.25
C GLU A 530 -8.61 16.88 -20.71
N GLU A 531 -9.01 17.97 -20.07
CA GLU A 531 -8.50 19.31 -20.35
C GLU A 531 -7.00 19.45 -20.05
N GLU A 532 -6.55 18.91 -18.91
CA GLU A 532 -5.14 18.93 -18.55
C GLU A 532 -4.30 18.07 -19.48
N HIS A 533 -4.81 16.88 -19.84
CA HIS A 533 -4.17 16.01 -20.82
C HIS A 533 -3.98 16.73 -22.16
N ALA A 534 -5.05 17.33 -22.71
CA ALA A 534 -4.99 18.06 -23.97
C ALA A 534 -4.04 19.28 -23.89
N ALA A 535 -4.09 20.04 -22.79
CA ALA A 535 -3.25 21.21 -22.59
C ALA A 535 -1.74 20.88 -22.49
N ILE A 536 -1.40 19.75 -21.85
CA ILE A 536 -0.01 19.31 -21.73
C ILE A 536 0.46 18.66 -23.04
N ALA A 537 -0.36 17.79 -23.64
CA ALA A 537 -0.04 17.11 -24.90
C ALA A 537 0.22 18.10 -26.04
N GLY A 538 -0.58 19.17 -26.14
CA GLY A 538 -0.40 20.23 -27.14
C GLY A 538 0.92 21.02 -27.01
N ARG A 539 1.63 20.90 -25.87
CA ARG A 539 2.89 21.60 -25.61
C ARG A 539 4.10 20.68 -25.55
N VAL A 540 3.98 19.40 -25.93
CA VAL A 540 5.09 18.42 -25.81
C VAL A 540 6.40 18.86 -26.49
N ARG A 541 6.30 19.65 -27.57
CA ARG A 541 7.45 20.20 -28.32
C ARG A 541 8.05 21.46 -27.71
N ASP A 542 7.55 21.91 -26.56
CA ASP A 542 8.11 23.06 -25.87
C ASP A 542 9.60 22.80 -25.52
N PRO A 543 10.50 23.77 -25.78
CA PRO A 543 11.93 23.61 -25.53
C PRO A 543 12.26 23.16 -24.10
N PHE A 544 11.49 23.59 -23.11
CA PHE A 544 11.70 23.24 -21.71
C PHE A 544 11.30 21.79 -21.40
N ILE A 545 10.22 21.28 -22.00
CA ILE A 545 9.79 19.88 -21.86
C ILE A 545 10.78 18.96 -22.56
N VAL A 546 11.20 19.29 -23.78
CA VAL A 546 12.21 18.52 -24.52
C VAL A 546 13.52 18.41 -23.74
N LYS A 547 13.92 19.50 -23.10
CA LYS A 547 15.11 19.57 -22.25
C LYS A 547 15.01 18.69 -21.01
N TYR A 548 13.85 18.68 -20.36
CA TYR A 548 13.58 17.77 -19.26
C TYR A 548 13.67 16.30 -19.69
N LEU A 549 13.06 15.93 -20.82
CA LEU A 549 13.11 14.56 -21.32
C LEU A 549 14.57 14.14 -21.62
N LYS A 550 15.40 15.03 -22.15
CA LYS A 550 16.84 14.77 -22.33
C LYS A 550 17.57 14.57 -20.99
N CYS A 551 17.25 15.37 -19.98
CA CYS A 551 17.83 15.21 -18.64
C CYS A 551 17.36 13.90 -17.98
N LEU A 552 16.13 13.48 -18.22
CA LEU A 552 15.59 12.21 -17.75
C LEU A 552 16.33 11.02 -18.38
N ALA A 553 16.73 11.11 -19.65
CA ALA A 553 17.57 10.11 -20.29
C ALA A 553 18.91 9.91 -19.57
N VAL A 554 19.58 11.02 -19.23
CA VAL A 554 20.84 10.98 -18.43
C VAL A 554 20.55 10.41 -17.05
N HIS A 555 19.40 10.74 -16.45
CA HIS A 555 19.02 10.14 -15.19
C HIS A 555 18.90 8.61 -15.30
N PHE A 556 18.18 8.08 -16.29
CA PHE A 556 18.09 6.64 -16.54
C PHE A 556 19.47 5.98 -16.70
N ALA A 557 20.39 6.64 -17.42
CA ALA A 557 21.76 6.16 -17.57
C ALA A 557 22.57 6.15 -16.25
N THR A 558 22.26 7.06 -15.31
CA THR A 558 22.95 7.16 -14.01
C THR A 558 22.42 6.23 -12.92
N ILE A 559 21.23 5.63 -13.09
CA ILE A 559 20.62 4.70 -12.10
C ILE A 559 21.58 3.58 -11.69
N PRO A 560 22.22 2.82 -12.60
CA PRO A 560 23.07 1.70 -12.21
C PRO A 560 24.44 2.11 -11.67
N VAL A 561 24.88 3.36 -11.90
CA VAL A 561 26.26 3.81 -11.62
C VAL A 561 26.66 3.59 -10.17
N THR A 562 25.75 3.89 -9.23
CA THR A 562 26.04 3.70 -7.79
C THR A 562 26.29 2.23 -7.47
N GLN A 563 25.51 1.30 -8.05
CA GLN A 563 25.64 -0.13 -7.78
C GLN A 563 26.90 -0.71 -8.41
N VAL A 564 27.22 -0.29 -9.63
CA VAL A 564 28.46 -0.69 -10.32
C VAL A 564 29.68 -0.23 -9.52
N VAL A 565 29.71 1.03 -9.08
CA VAL A 565 30.82 1.56 -8.28
C VAL A 565 30.91 0.87 -6.93
N SER A 566 29.80 0.64 -6.23
CA SER A 566 29.83 -0.03 -4.92
C SER A 566 30.34 -1.47 -5.03
N ILE A 567 29.94 -2.21 -6.07
CA ILE A 567 30.42 -3.58 -6.32
C ILE A 567 31.90 -3.55 -6.70
N ALA A 568 32.34 -2.63 -7.56
CA ALA A 568 33.74 -2.51 -7.96
C ALA A 568 34.63 -2.16 -6.76
N CYS A 569 34.27 -1.16 -5.95
CA CYS A 569 34.98 -0.81 -4.72
C CYS A 569 35.02 -1.98 -3.73
N GLY A 570 33.89 -2.68 -3.57
CA GLY A 570 33.83 -3.88 -2.73
C GLY A 570 34.77 -4.97 -3.23
N ALA A 571 34.77 -5.27 -4.53
CA ALA A 571 35.62 -6.29 -5.13
C ALA A 571 37.11 -5.97 -4.99
N VAL A 572 37.49 -4.71 -5.18
CA VAL A 572 38.87 -4.24 -4.95
C VAL A 572 39.26 -4.39 -3.47
N ALA A 573 38.37 -4.04 -2.54
CA ALA A 573 38.62 -4.21 -1.11
C ALA A 573 38.80 -5.69 -0.72
N VAL A 574 37.97 -6.59 -1.28
CA VAL A 574 38.10 -8.04 -1.09
C VAL A 574 39.46 -8.53 -1.61
N ALA A 575 39.82 -8.16 -2.85
CA ALA A 575 41.09 -8.56 -3.45
C ALA A 575 42.29 -8.08 -2.62
N PHE A 576 42.24 -6.85 -2.10
CA PHE A 576 43.28 -6.28 -1.26
C PHE A 576 43.40 -7.01 0.09
N LEU A 577 42.29 -7.32 0.75
CA LEU A 577 42.29 -8.03 2.04
C LEU A 577 42.79 -9.46 1.91
N LEU A 578 42.38 -10.16 0.84
CA LEU A 578 42.88 -11.51 0.55
C LEU A 578 44.38 -11.49 0.21
N ALA A 579 44.85 -10.47 -0.52
CA ALA A 579 46.27 -10.28 -0.78
C ALA A 579 47.09 -10.01 0.50
N GLN A 580 46.47 -9.51 1.56
CA GLN A 580 47.07 -9.34 2.88
C GLN A 580 46.95 -10.59 3.79
N GLY A 581 46.49 -11.72 3.26
CA GLY A 581 46.34 -12.96 4.03
C GLY A 581 45.15 -12.97 5.00
N ARG A 582 44.19 -12.04 4.87
CA ARG A 582 42.95 -12.07 5.68
C ARG A 582 42.04 -13.19 5.22
N THR A 583 41.12 -13.58 6.10
CA THR A 583 40.17 -14.67 5.80
C THR A 583 39.07 -14.20 4.84
N TRP A 584 38.46 -15.16 4.12
CA TRP A 584 37.28 -14.91 3.30
C TRP A 584 36.09 -14.36 4.10
N ALA A 585 35.99 -14.71 5.39
CA ALA A 585 34.96 -14.17 6.27
C ALA A 585 35.13 -12.66 6.46
N ASP A 586 36.34 -12.21 6.79
CA ASP A 586 36.65 -10.78 6.99
C ASP A 586 36.42 -9.98 5.69
N ALA A 587 36.87 -10.51 4.57
CA ALA A 587 36.69 -9.88 3.27
C ALA A 587 35.21 -9.74 2.88
N THR A 588 34.38 -10.76 3.20
CA THR A 588 32.94 -10.73 2.93
C THR A 588 32.22 -9.69 3.81
N VAL A 589 32.63 -9.55 5.07
CA VAL A 589 32.08 -8.53 5.97
C VAL A 589 32.37 -7.12 5.44
N VAL A 590 33.60 -6.86 5.01
CA VAL A 590 33.98 -5.56 4.44
C VAL A 590 33.24 -5.29 3.12
N PHE A 591 33.09 -6.29 2.26
CA PHE A 591 32.29 -6.17 1.04
C PHE A 591 30.85 -5.76 1.34
N ALA A 592 30.19 -6.43 2.29
CA ALA A 592 28.83 -6.11 2.70
C ALA A 592 28.75 -4.70 3.32
N ALA A 593 29.71 -4.31 4.16
CA ALA A 593 29.77 -2.98 4.76
C ALA A 593 29.90 -1.86 3.70
N ILE A 594 30.72 -2.07 2.66
CA ILE A 594 30.85 -1.14 1.54
C ILE A 594 29.51 -1.00 0.79
N LEU A 595 28.85 -2.12 0.46
CA LEU A 595 27.54 -2.07 -0.21
C LEU A 595 26.52 -1.26 0.60
N VAL A 596 26.49 -1.47 1.92
CA VAL A 596 25.57 -0.77 2.83
C VAL A 596 25.92 0.72 2.93
N LEU A 597 27.20 1.07 3.04
CA LEU A 597 27.68 2.46 3.09
C LEU A 597 27.18 3.25 1.88
N PHE A 598 27.37 2.72 0.67
CA PHE A 598 26.86 3.35 -0.56
C PHE A 598 25.34 3.40 -0.64
N GLN A 599 24.62 2.56 0.13
CA GLN A 599 23.18 2.70 0.25
C GLN A 599 22.78 3.85 1.15
N VAL A 600 23.40 4.01 2.31
CA VAL A 600 22.98 5.01 3.31
C VAL A 600 23.48 6.43 3.02
N THR A 601 24.51 6.61 2.17
CA THR A 601 25.04 7.95 1.88
C THR A 601 24.05 8.78 1.04
N PRO A 602 23.81 10.05 1.42
CA PRO A 602 22.87 10.92 0.70
C PRO A 602 23.41 11.36 -0.66
N ILE A 603 24.74 11.35 -0.83
CA ILE A 603 25.45 11.62 -2.08
C ILE A 603 26.09 10.31 -2.54
N SER A 604 25.82 9.93 -3.78
CA SER A 604 26.34 8.73 -4.43
C SER A 604 27.04 9.03 -5.74
N PRO A 605 27.86 8.11 -6.28
CA PRO A 605 28.50 8.27 -7.59
C PRO A 605 27.51 8.62 -8.71
N GLY A 606 26.35 7.96 -8.77
CA GLY A 606 25.31 8.29 -9.75
C GLY A 606 24.75 9.71 -9.56
N SER A 607 24.58 10.17 -8.32
CA SER A 607 24.12 11.54 -8.05
C SER A 607 25.17 12.60 -8.39
N LEU A 608 26.47 12.29 -8.24
CA LEU A 608 27.57 13.16 -8.66
C LEU A 608 27.59 13.31 -10.18
N CYS A 609 27.43 12.21 -10.93
CA CYS A 609 27.33 12.24 -12.40
C CYS A 609 26.14 13.09 -12.85
N ARG A 610 24.96 12.88 -12.25
CA ARG A 610 23.76 13.66 -12.56
C ARG A 610 23.94 15.14 -12.23
N GLY A 611 24.44 15.46 -11.04
CA GLY A 611 24.65 16.85 -10.63
C GLY A 611 25.72 17.57 -11.45
N GLY A 612 26.81 16.88 -11.79
CA GLY A 612 27.81 17.37 -12.73
C GLY A 612 27.23 17.67 -14.12
N TYR A 613 26.32 16.82 -14.62
CA TYR A 613 25.62 17.09 -15.88
C TYR A 613 24.70 18.32 -15.79
N VAL A 614 23.97 18.50 -14.68
CA VAL A 614 23.15 19.70 -14.47
C VAL A 614 24.01 20.96 -14.39
N LEU A 615 25.16 20.92 -13.69
CA LEU A 615 26.11 22.03 -13.66
C LEU A 615 26.68 22.33 -15.05
N TYR A 616 27.01 21.29 -15.83
CA TYR A 616 27.46 21.44 -17.22
C TYR A 616 26.41 22.17 -18.06
N LEU A 617 25.13 21.78 -17.98
CA LEU A 617 24.07 22.47 -18.71
C LEU A 617 23.90 23.92 -18.24
N MET A 618 23.96 24.15 -16.93
CA MET A 618 23.87 25.49 -16.34
C MET A 618 24.98 26.42 -16.87
N ILE A 619 26.21 25.92 -17.01
CA ILE A 619 27.36 26.65 -17.55
C ILE A 619 27.22 26.83 -19.07
N ARG A 620 26.95 25.74 -19.80
CA ARG A 620 26.87 25.74 -21.27
C ARG A 620 25.78 26.68 -21.79
N GLU A 621 24.63 26.69 -21.12
CA GLU A 621 23.49 27.50 -21.53
C GLU A 621 23.52 28.92 -20.92
N ARG A 622 24.51 29.23 -20.07
CA ARG A 622 24.63 30.51 -19.34
C ARG A 622 23.34 30.89 -18.58
N ASN A 623 22.59 29.89 -18.14
CA ASN A 623 21.27 30.08 -17.53
C ASN A 623 21.30 29.67 -16.06
N LEU A 624 21.94 30.49 -15.23
CA LEU A 624 21.97 30.25 -13.78
C LEU A 624 20.56 30.22 -13.18
N ARG A 625 19.66 31.07 -13.69
CA ARG A 625 18.34 31.32 -13.09
C ARG A 625 17.45 30.09 -13.10
N ASP A 626 17.42 29.37 -14.21
CA ASP A 626 16.51 28.23 -14.35
C ASP A 626 17.01 27.01 -13.58
N TYR A 627 18.32 26.82 -13.43
CA TYR A 627 18.90 25.64 -12.78
C TYR A 627 19.12 25.76 -11.26
N LEU A 628 18.83 26.91 -10.65
CA LEU A 628 19.13 27.18 -9.23
C LEU A 628 18.53 26.16 -8.24
N VAL A 629 17.31 25.67 -8.52
CA VAL A 629 16.68 24.62 -7.68
C VAL A 629 17.19 23.23 -8.05
N ALA A 630 17.39 22.98 -9.34
CA ALA A 630 17.80 21.67 -9.83
C ALA A 630 19.25 21.32 -9.49
N ALA A 631 20.16 22.30 -9.51
CA ALA A 631 21.60 22.10 -9.29
C ALA A 631 21.91 21.48 -7.92
N PRO A 632 21.52 22.04 -6.76
CA PRO A 632 21.82 21.42 -5.47
C PRO A 632 21.06 20.10 -5.28
N LEU A 633 19.79 20.04 -5.72
CA LEU A 633 18.95 18.86 -5.51
C LEU A 633 19.44 17.65 -6.32
N SER A 634 19.99 17.89 -7.52
CA SER A 634 20.54 16.85 -8.39
C SER A 634 21.74 16.09 -7.81
N PHE A 635 22.38 16.58 -6.74
CA PHE A 635 23.41 15.85 -6.01
C PHE A 635 22.86 14.91 -4.92
N VAL A 636 21.55 14.97 -4.63
CA VAL A 636 20.94 14.13 -3.60
C VAL A 636 20.40 12.84 -4.22
N LYS A 637 20.93 11.68 -3.81
CA LYS A 637 20.66 10.36 -4.39
C LYS A 637 19.16 10.07 -4.58
N TYR A 638 18.36 10.25 -3.54
CA TYR A 638 16.97 9.79 -3.48
C TYR A 638 15.93 10.76 -4.06
N ILE A 639 16.22 12.05 -4.13
CA ILE A 639 15.25 13.07 -4.55
C ILE A 639 15.74 13.88 -5.75
N GLY A 640 16.99 13.69 -6.20
CA GLY A 640 17.54 14.54 -7.25
C GLY A 640 16.99 14.31 -8.66
N TYR A 641 16.12 13.32 -8.91
CA TYR A 641 15.34 13.27 -10.15
C TYR A 641 14.10 14.17 -10.09
N LEU A 642 13.65 14.55 -8.88
CA LEU A 642 12.61 15.56 -8.68
C LEU A 642 13.13 16.98 -8.91
N ALA A 643 14.44 17.16 -9.09
CA ALA A 643 15.09 18.45 -9.34
C ALA A 643 14.40 19.25 -10.45
N PHE A 644 14.14 18.59 -11.59
CA PHE A 644 13.46 19.23 -12.71
C PHE A 644 11.94 19.35 -12.54
N PRO A 645 11.18 18.31 -12.09
CA PRO A 645 9.77 18.47 -11.73
C PRO A 645 9.50 19.60 -10.74
N LEU A 646 10.32 19.74 -9.69
CA LEU A 646 10.22 20.83 -8.72
C LEU A 646 10.53 22.19 -9.35
N GLN A 647 11.52 22.27 -10.23
CA GLN A 647 11.78 23.47 -11.02
C GLN A 647 10.60 23.84 -11.94
N MET A 648 9.91 22.84 -12.52
CA MET A 648 8.78 23.06 -13.42
C MET A 648 7.56 23.65 -12.73
N THR A 649 7.44 23.56 -11.40
CA THR A 649 6.27 24.03 -10.64
C THR A 649 5.86 25.46 -10.97
N THR A 650 6.82 26.34 -11.26
CA THR A 650 6.54 27.75 -11.59
C THR A 650 6.16 28.01 -13.05
N THR A 651 6.53 27.12 -13.96
CA THR A 651 6.36 27.32 -15.42
C THR A 651 5.26 26.43 -16.00
N TYR A 652 5.18 25.19 -15.50
CA TYR A 652 4.24 24.15 -15.90
C TYR A 652 3.64 23.47 -14.65
N PRO A 653 2.82 24.16 -13.84
CA PRO A 653 2.33 23.63 -12.57
C PRO A 653 1.54 22.33 -12.71
N ARG A 654 0.70 22.20 -13.76
CA ARG A 654 -0.10 20.99 -14.05
C ARG A 654 0.79 19.77 -14.37
N LEU A 655 1.81 19.97 -15.22
CA LEU A 655 2.78 18.92 -15.55
C LEU A 655 3.64 18.55 -14.33
N ALA A 656 4.09 19.54 -13.56
CA ALA A 656 4.85 19.31 -12.34
C ALA A 656 4.05 18.48 -11.33
N ARG A 657 2.76 18.82 -11.12
CA ARG A 657 1.82 18.06 -10.29
C ARG A 657 1.70 16.61 -10.75
N PHE A 658 1.52 16.38 -12.05
CA PHE A 658 1.41 15.02 -12.61
C PHE A 658 2.67 14.19 -12.37
N LEU A 659 3.85 14.73 -12.72
CA LEU A 659 5.13 14.03 -12.54
C LEU A 659 5.43 13.76 -11.06
N ALA A 660 5.14 14.73 -10.20
CA ALA A 660 5.24 14.62 -8.75
C ALA A 660 4.33 13.51 -8.21
N SER A 661 3.10 13.44 -8.72
CA SER A 661 2.11 12.47 -8.28
C SER A 661 2.54 11.05 -8.65
N ARG A 662 2.86 10.82 -9.92
CA ARG A 662 3.33 9.51 -10.40
C ARG A 662 4.59 9.04 -9.66
N TRP A 663 5.45 9.97 -9.28
CA TRP A 663 6.58 9.66 -8.41
C TRP A 663 6.16 9.26 -6.99
N ALA A 664 5.32 10.05 -6.32
CA ALA A 664 4.84 9.77 -4.97
C ALA A 664 4.15 8.41 -4.92
N THR A 665 3.27 8.12 -5.89
CA THR A 665 2.64 6.81 -6.09
C THR A 665 3.68 5.70 -6.18
N SER A 666 4.74 5.88 -6.97
CA SER A 666 5.80 4.88 -7.11
C SER A 666 6.60 4.66 -5.82
N ALA A 667 6.84 5.73 -5.06
CA ALA A 667 7.60 5.68 -3.81
C ALA A 667 6.83 4.95 -2.70
N VAL A 668 5.52 5.15 -2.60
CA VAL A 668 4.70 4.58 -1.52
C VAL A 668 4.49 3.08 -1.69
N HIS A 669 4.39 2.58 -2.93
CA HIS A 669 4.21 1.16 -3.22
C HIS A 669 5.34 0.26 -2.68
N ILE A 670 6.50 0.85 -2.34
CA ILE A 670 7.62 0.13 -1.72
C ILE A 670 7.31 -0.25 -0.26
N VAL A 671 6.52 0.57 0.44
CA VAL A 671 6.19 0.36 1.84
C VAL A 671 5.00 -0.59 1.93
N PRO A 672 5.18 -1.81 2.48
CA PRO A 672 4.08 -2.74 2.65
C PRO A 672 2.99 -2.08 3.48
N VAL A 673 1.72 -2.45 3.23
CA VAL A 673 0.58 -2.17 4.11
C VAL A 673 0.04 -0.72 4.05
N PHE A 674 0.87 0.30 3.75
CA PHE A 674 0.46 1.71 3.62
C PHE A 674 0.66 2.30 2.21
N GLY A 675 1.23 1.52 1.30
CA GLY A 675 1.55 1.93 -0.07
C GLY A 675 0.39 1.91 -1.05
N GLU A 676 -0.86 1.98 -0.60
CA GLU A 676 -2.02 1.95 -1.50
C GLU A 676 -2.22 3.33 -2.17
N ARG A 677 -2.58 3.32 -3.45
CA ARG A 677 -2.87 4.54 -4.20
C ARG A 677 -4.06 5.28 -3.57
N GLY A 678 -3.91 6.57 -3.39
CA GLY A 678 -4.88 7.44 -2.72
C GLY A 678 -4.85 7.35 -1.19
N ALA A 679 -3.93 6.58 -0.58
CA ALA A 679 -3.78 6.54 0.87
C ALA A 679 -3.16 7.84 1.43
N LEU A 680 -3.33 8.09 2.73
CA LEU A 680 -2.78 9.29 3.38
C LEU A 680 -1.25 9.36 3.30
N PHE A 681 -0.59 8.20 3.27
CA PHE A 681 0.87 8.12 3.17
C PHE A 681 1.42 8.67 1.85
N GLU A 682 0.69 8.48 0.74
CA GLU A 682 1.04 9.06 -0.56
C GLU A 682 0.98 10.59 -0.53
N HIS A 683 -0.08 11.14 0.06
CA HIS A 683 -0.21 12.57 0.29
C HIS A 683 0.91 13.12 1.16
N TRP A 684 1.29 12.41 2.23
CA TRP A 684 2.40 12.84 3.09
C TRP A 684 3.73 12.88 2.34
N ILE A 685 4.03 11.88 1.51
CA ILE A 685 5.24 11.86 0.69
C ILE A 685 5.23 12.99 -0.34
N PHE A 686 4.08 13.22 -0.99
CA PHE A 686 3.90 14.34 -1.91
C PHE A 686 4.08 15.68 -1.19
N ASP A 687 3.45 15.86 -0.03
CA ASP A 687 3.52 17.08 0.76
C ASP A 687 4.96 17.36 1.19
N LEU A 688 5.66 16.36 1.73
CA LEU A 688 7.04 16.50 2.17
C LEU A 688 7.99 16.86 1.02
N ALA A 689 7.77 16.31 -0.18
CA ALA A 689 8.63 16.53 -1.32
C ALA A 689 8.29 17.79 -2.13
N PHE A 690 7.02 18.21 -2.17
CA PHE A 690 6.54 19.28 -3.05
C PHE A 690 5.94 20.47 -2.31
N ASN A 691 5.03 20.25 -1.36
CA ASN A 691 4.31 21.34 -0.71
C ASN A 691 5.12 21.99 0.43
N VAL A 692 5.80 21.19 1.26
CA VAL A 692 6.66 21.68 2.35
C VAL A 692 7.81 22.54 1.82
N PRO A 693 8.56 22.17 0.78
CA PRO A 693 9.59 23.04 0.22
C PRO A 693 9.04 24.37 -0.30
N GLN A 694 7.85 24.37 -0.93
CA GLN A 694 7.21 25.59 -1.43
C GLN A 694 6.70 26.48 -0.28
N MET A 695 6.09 25.89 0.73
CA MET A 695 5.67 26.57 1.96
C MET A 695 6.88 27.20 2.66
N LEU A 696 7.96 26.42 2.85
CA LEU A 696 9.21 26.90 3.43
C LEU A 696 9.83 28.00 2.57
N ALA A 697 9.88 27.85 1.24
CA ALA A 697 10.39 28.88 0.35
C ALA A 697 9.59 30.19 0.48
N THR A 698 8.26 30.10 0.51
CA THR A 698 7.36 31.26 0.66
C THR A 698 7.53 31.93 2.02
N TRP A 699 7.64 31.14 3.08
CA TRP A 699 7.85 31.62 4.46
C TRP A 699 9.26 32.21 4.67
N CYS A 700 10.29 31.57 4.11
CA CYS A 700 11.69 31.97 4.19
C CYS A 700 11.97 33.21 3.34
N LYS A 701 11.35 33.38 2.16
CA LYS A 701 11.67 34.44 1.21
C LYS A 701 11.74 35.86 1.82
N PRO A 702 10.76 36.33 2.63
CA PRO A 702 10.89 37.63 3.28
C PRO A 702 11.95 37.65 4.41
N ARG A 703 12.13 36.54 5.13
CA ARG A 703 12.99 36.44 6.33
C ARG A 703 14.47 36.21 6.01
N VAL A 704 14.76 35.34 5.05
CA VAL A 704 16.12 35.04 4.54
C VAL A 704 16.70 36.26 3.84
N ARG A 705 15.88 37.07 3.17
CA ARG A 705 16.36 38.35 2.63
C ARG A 705 16.88 39.27 3.73
N LEU A 706 16.15 39.40 4.84
CA LEU A 706 16.59 40.19 5.98
C LEU A 706 17.84 39.57 6.63
N LEU A 707 17.81 38.27 6.94
CA LEU A 707 18.93 37.55 7.56
C LEU A 707 20.21 37.62 6.73
N LEU A 708 20.16 37.37 5.41
CA LEU A 708 21.34 37.46 4.55
C LEU A 708 21.82 38.90 4.39
N THR A 709 20.94 39.89 4.50
CA THR A 709 21.34 41.31 4.48
C THR A 709 22.03 41.69 5.79
N VAL A 710 21.51 41.23 6.94
CA VAL A 710 22.16 41.38 8.25
C VAL A 710 23.49 40.63 8.30
N TRP A 711 23.56 39.42 7.73
CA TRP A 711 24.78 38.61 7.65
C TRP A 711 25.85 39.28 6.80
N MET A 712 25.48 39.83 5.64
CA MET A 712 26.37 40.62 4.81
C MET A 712 26.85 41.90 5.53
N ALA A 713 25.96 42.59 6.25
CA ALA A 713 26.31 43.75 7.06
C ALA A 713 27.26 43.39 8.20
N LEU A 714 27.07 42.24 8.85
CA LEU A 714 27.97 41.69 9.87
C LEU A 714 29.37 41.43 9.31
N GLY A 715 29.46 40.86 8.11
CA GLY A 715 30.73 40.68 7.40
C GLY A 715 31.41 42.01 7.06
N GLY A 716 30.65 43.03 6.67
CA GLY A 716 31.15 44.38 6.45
C GLY A 716 31.66 45.05 7.73
N ALA A 717 30.92 44.91 8.84
CA ALA A 717 31.35 45.40 10.16
C ALA A 717 32.61 44.67 10.65
N LEU A 718 32.67 43.35 10.46
CA LEU A 718 33.84 42.55 10.80
C LEU A 718 35.06 42.94 9.96
N ALA A 719 34.88 43.18 8.65
CA ALA A 719 35.94 43.71 7.80
C ALA A 719 36.42 45.09 8.27
N TYR A 720 35.50 45.99 8.63
CA TYR A 720 35.84 47.31 9.17
C TYR A 720 36.67 47.21 10.46
N VAL A 721 36.29 46.33 11.40
CA VAL A 721 37.02 46.12 12.65
C VAL A 721 38.42 45.53 12.40
N LEU A 722 38.52 44.55 11.51
CA LEU A 722 39.77 43.85 11.20
C LEU A 722 40.77 44.76 10.47
N PHE A 723 40.33 45.52 9.46
CA PHE A 723 41.20 46.33 8.61
C PHE A 723 41.31 47.81 9.05
N GLY A 724 40.48 48.25 10.00
CA GLY A 724 40.55 49.58 10.61
C GLY A 724 41.24 49.54 11.98
N PRO A 725 40.49 49.40 13.10
CA PRO A 725 41.03 49.43 14.46
C PRO A 725 42.12 48.39 14.74
N MET A 726 42.02 47.19 14.17
CA MET A 726 43.02 46.13 14.37
C MET A 726 44.24 46.25 13.45
N GLY A 727 44.25 47.22 12.52
CA GLY A 727 45.42 47.56 11.72
C GLY A 727 45.92 46.48 10.76
N LEU A 728 45.10 45.49 10.40
CA LEU A 728 45.51 44.48 9.42
C LEU A 728 45.72 45.15 8.05
N VAL A 729 46.85 44.86 7.40
CA VAL A 729 47.17 45.44 6.08
C VAL A 729 46.43 44.67 4.98
N PRO A 730 45.48 45.29 4.25
CA PRO A 730 44.65 44.61 3.24
C PRO A 730 45.46 43.98 2.10
N GLY A 731 46.58 44.62 1.72
CA GLY A 731 47.46 44.16 0.64
C GLY A 731 48.40 43.01 1.01
N SER A 732 48.41 42.56 2.28
CA SER A 732 49.20 41.40 2.69
C SER A 732 48.54 40.09 2.22
N LYS A 733 49.33 39.02 2.03
CA LYS A 733 48.80 37.68 1.65
C LYS A 733 47.71 37.19 2.63
N TRP A 734 47.88 37.46 3.92
CA TRP A 734 46.88 37.15 4.96
C TRP A 734 45.64 38.05 4.86
N GLY A 735 45.82 39.35 4.61
CA GLY A 735 44.73 40.29 4.37
C GLY A 735 43.87 39.89 3.16
N ILE A 736 44.51 39.52 2.04
CA ILE A 736 43.82 39.07 0.83
C ILE A 736 43.04 37.78 1.08
N ASN A 737 43.63 36.77 1.75
CA ASN A 737 42.92 35.53 2.08
C ASN A 737 41.75 35.76 3.03
N LEU A 738 41.89 36.68 3.98
CA LEU A 738 40.83 37.04 4.92
C LEU A 738 39.70 37.81 4.22
N ILE A 739 40.02 38.70 3.28
CA ILE A 739 39.04 39.36 2.42
C ILE A 739 38.27 38.33 1.59
N ILE A 740 38.97 37.37 0.96
CA ILE A 740 38.34 36.29 0.20
C ILE A 740 37.42 35.46 1.11
N ALA A 741 37.87 35.08 2.30
CA ALA A 741 37.06 34.33 3.27
C ALA A 741 35.82 35.13 3.70
N LEU A 742 35.97 36.43 4.02
CA LEU A 742 34.86 37.31 4.41
C LEU A 742 33.85 37.48 3.28
N VAL A 743 34.32 37.67 2.04
CA VAL A 743 33.47 37.75 0.86
C VAL A 743 32.74 36.42 0.64
N CYS A 744 33.44 35.29 0.68
CA CYS A 744 32.86 33.96 0.48
C CYS A 744 31.85 33.55 1.57
N LEU A 745 32.07 33.91 2.84
CA LEU A 745 31.17 33.54 3.94
C LEU A 745 30.03 34.53 4.16
N PHE A 746 30.25 35.84 3.98
CA PHE A 746 29.28 36.86 4.39
C PHE A 746 28.59 37.55 3.21
N VAL A 747 29.29 37.75 2.10
CA VAL A 747 28.76 38.49 0.93
C VAL A 747 28.20 37.55 -0.14
N PHE A 748 28.94 36.48 -0.44
CA PHE A 748 28.62 35.54 -1.50
C PHE A 748 27.29 34.82 -1.30
N PRO A 749 26.88 34.38 -0.08
CA PRO A 749 25.56 33.79 0.11
C PRO A 749 24.44 34.79 -0.27
N ARG A 750 24.56 36.07 0.11
CA ARG A 750 23.56 37.09 -0.25
C ARG A 750 23.47 37.30 -1.76
N MET A 751 24.60 37.26 -2.47
CA MET A 751 24.63 37.40 -3.94
C MET A 751 24.07 36.18 -4.66
N VAL A 752 24.44 34.97 -4.22
CA VAL A 752 23.96 33.70 -4.79
C VAL A 752 22.45 33.55 -4.62
N PHE A 753 21.91 33.93 -3.46
CA PHE A 753 20.46 33.87 -3.18
C PHE A 753 19.69 35.13 -3.63
N TYR A 754 20.35 36.18 -4.15
CA TYR A 754 19.70 37.41 -4.62
C TYR A 754 18.60 37.18 -5.68
N PRO A 755 18.80 36.33 -6.72
CA PRO A 755 17.76 36.06 -7.73
C PRO A 755 16.53 35.34 -7.17
N LEU A 756 16.72 34.49 -6.15
CA LEU A 756 15.64 33.73 -5.49
C LEU A 756 14.74 34.66 -4.64
N LEU A 757 15.34 35.68 -4.01
CA LEU A 757 14.68 36.61 -3.10
C LEU A 757 14.06 37.83 -3.79
N GLY A 758 14.48 38.13 -5.03
CA GLY A 758 14.04 39.28 -5.82
C GLY A 758 12.77 39.08 -6.65
N ARG A 759 12.21 37.86 -6.73
CA ARG A 759 10.97 37.60 -7.48
C ARG A 759 9.80 38.43 -6.92
N ARG A 760 9.41 39.53 -7.57
CA ARG A 760 8.00 39.99 -7.52
C ARG A 760 7.19 38.91 -8.24
N GLY A 761 6.21 38.31 -7.55
CA GLY A 761 5.30 37.38 -8.22
C GLY A 761 4.64 38.11 -9.39
N ALA A 762 4.64 37.50 -10.56
CA ALA A 762 3.59 37.79 -11.52
C ALA A 762 2.27 37.47 -10.79
N ARG A 763 1.38 38.46 -10.76
CA ARG A 763 -0.01 38.25 -10.33
C ARG A 763 -0.69 37.28 -11.29
#